data_AF-A0A9W9MAA1-F1
#
_entry.id   AF-A0A9W9MAA1-F1
#
_cell.length_a   1.000
_cell.length_b   1.000
_cell.length_c   1.000
_cell.angle_alpha   90.00
_cell.angle_beta   90.00
_cell.angle_gamma   90.00
#
_symmetry.space_group_name_H-M   'P 1'
#
loop_
_entity.id
_entity.type
_entity.pdbx_description
1 polymer ?
#
loop_
_entity_poly.entity_id
_entity_poly.type
_entity_poly.pdbx_seq_one_letter_code
_entity_poly.pdbx_strand_id
1 'polypeptide(L)'
;MEHSLALDTKSIHEVSDHEVQSNPESPDGLWLRFLTYAKWYPKDMLHPEKKLVLKLDIMILIFGCLSFFTKYLDQQAITNAYVSGMKEDLNLHGNELNYITAVFWASYCTSMIPACYWLTRTRINIALPTLEIGWGLFTFGCAWAQNLNTIYAMRFFIGICESCSFTGVIYVIGSWYKPGEVTRRVALFFVASPLGTMFAGYLQAAAYTNLEGKHGLPGWSGYIIFPDVPHRSKPRFLTATEHDIANIRLKGLTAPSELKVSRAIFKRVFRRWHWYVFVVHWTLMDQNFTPYSTPFSLYLKAKPEIYSVSRVNTLPTIATALSVVAALVAGVTADRLRNFWIPSVATSIPVLIGVILLVVYNVGETGRLVGFILTGFEGAISPLSMSWATITMANDAEERAIVTASMNAIGQAMAAWTQIFQYPAISAPYFRTGFISNLVTTIAQFLSVGLIAFLVHRDTRKGRLSSNGTHLTMAPPIEPEVTPAHDDSQTITRSRSSWYRSIPFQIAVASGVSFTAPGMWDALNNLGAGGAAEPYAVSAANALVYGLFAIVCVAAGAINNRIGLRYGLVLGAIGYPIYGAGLYTNNYHPTTWFLLFGSALCGISAGFFWAAEAAIIIGYPSPKERAFYIAIWQTAKSSGPIVGGAISLGLNAQSSKKGTVGASTYIVFIVIMCLGLPISLLLSPAEKVQRKDHSLVIVDKKETWAKEFKAAFSLIFTRRVLLLLPAFFISYFYNGFQSTFLTTYFTVRSRAFSSFLTNFAGIASSFIWAALLDRQSIFIKTRARIAFCSIITLIIGTWIWATILQKQYYDAPEPPMFDWFTGGFNKAYALVFFWNFSGQAFQQFLYWLVGQYSTDISSLSYHCGILRGFEALGQTVAWAMQTEGGANHFISIGLNFGITVLAFVPTWIVLSELEHSHEVQVTAEDVAPNKTVGESTA
;
A
#
# COMPACT_ATOMS: atom_id res chain seq x y z
N MET A 1 9.46 8.19 -64.04
CA MET A 1 8.38 8.06 -63.04
C MET A 1 9.03 8.10 -61.66
N GLU A 2 9.68 9.21 -61.33
CA GLU A 2 10.74 9.27 -60.30
C GLU A 2 10.78 10.63 -59.58
N HIS A 3 9.64 11.34 -59.47
CA HIS A 3 9.62 12.74 -59.04
C HIS A 3 8.56 13.13 -57.99
N SER A 4 8.09 12.21 -57.12
CA SER A 4 7.05 12.56 -56.13
C SER A 4 7.25 12.04 -54.68
N LEU A 5 8.44 11.61 -54.26
CA LEU A 5 8.64 11.04 -52.91
C LEU A 5 9.71 11.75 -52.05
N ALA A 6 10.26 12.87 -52.50
CA ALA A 6 11.35 13.57 -51.80
C ALA A 6 10.93 14.78 -50.95
N LEU A 7 9.63 15.05 -50.78
CA LEU A 7 9.15 16.33 -50.22
C LEU A 7 8.59 16.31 -48.78
N ASP A 8 8.67 15.20 -48.03
CA ASP A 8 8.04 15.19 -46.68
C ASP A 8 8.84 14.55 -45.55
N THR A 9 10.14 14.31 -45.72
CA THR A 9 11.00 13.76 -44.64
C THR A 9 11.86 14.82 -43.95
N LYS A 10 12.05 16.00 -44.56
CA LYS A 10 12.76 17.12 -43.93
C LYS A 10 11.85 17.96 -43.01
N SER A 11 10.58 18.14 -43.38
CA SER A 11 9.57 18.86 -42.58
C SER A 11 9.28 18.17 -41.24
N ILE A 12 9.27 16.83 -41.19
CA ILE A 12 8.98 16.06 -39.97
C ILE A 12 10.15 16.12 -38.96
N HIS A 13 11.39 16.25 -39.44
CA HIS A 13 12.57 16.35 -38.57
C HIS A 13 12.83 17.78 -38.06
N GLU A 14 12.59 18.81 -38.88
CA GLU A 14 12.73 20.21 -38.44
C GLU A 14 11.60 20.65 -37.49
N VAL A 15 10.39 20.10 -37.63
CA VAL A 15 9.28 20.35 -36.68
C VAL A 15 9.51 19.62 -35.34
N SER A 16 10.17 18.45 -35.34
CA SER A 16 10.41 17.70 -34.08
C SER A 16 11.52 18.30 -33.22
N ASP A 17 12.57 18.86 -33.82
CA ASP A 17 13.65 19.51 -33.05
C ASP A 17 13.19 20.86 -32.47
N HIS A 18 12.30 21.58 -33.18
CA HIS A 18 11.70 22.81 -32.68
C HIS A 18 10.70 22.59 -31.53
N GLU A 19 9.93 21.48 -31.52
CA GLU A 19 9.01 21.18 -30.40
C GLU A 19 9.69 20.58 -29.16
N VAL A 20 10.81 19.87 -29.32
CA VAL A 20 11.62 19.39 -28.18
C VAL A 20 12.33 20.55 -27.48
N GLN A 21 12.67 21.61 -28.20
CA GLN A 21 13.22 22.85 -27.64
C GLN A 21 12.17 23.87 -27.16
N SER A 22 10.89 23.73 -27.52
CA SER A 22 9.86 24.74 -27.21
C SER A 22 9.23 24.64 -25.82
N ASN A 23 9.56 23.61 -25.03
CA ASN A 23 9.08 23.53 -23.64
C ASN A 23 10.12 23.03 -22.61
N PRO A 24 11.33 23.66 -22.52
CA PRO A 24 12.35 23.26 -21.54
C PRO A 24 11.94 23.59 -20.10
N GLU A 25 10.88 24.39 -19.91
CA GLU A 25 10.61 25.12 -18.66
C GLU A 25 9.28 24.76 -17.97
N SER A 26 8.64 23.62 -18.29
CA SER A 26 7.57 23.15 -17.40
C SER A 26 8.22 22.75 -16.05
N PRO A 27 7.80 23.29 -14.90
CA PRO A 27 8.43 22.99 -13.61
C PRO A 27 8.11 21.58 -13.13
N ASP A 28 9.13 20.78 -12.75
CA ASP A 28 8.95 19.39 -12.29
C ASP A 28 7.82 19.29 -11.26
N GLY A 29 6.82 18.44 -11.53
CA GLY A 29 5.75 18.15 -10.58
C GLY A 29 6.32 17.71 -9.22
N LEU A 30 5.61 18.00 -8.14
CA LEU A 30 6.12 17.80 -6.78
C LEU A 30 6.59 16.39 -6.44
N TRP A 31 5.88 15.37 -6.93
CA TRP A 31 6.26 13.97 -6.74
C TRP A 31 7.56 13.66 -7.49
N LEU A 32 7.75 14.22 -8.69
CA LEU A 32 9.01 14.14 -9.44
C LEU A 32 10.14 14.87 -8.72
N ARG A 33 9.87 16.00 -8.06
CA ARG A 33 10.86 16.72 -7.22
C ARG A 33 11.21 15.96 -5.95
N PHE A 34 10.24 15.38 -5.24
CA PHE A 34 10.50 14.51 -4.08
C PHE A 34 11.31 13.29 -4.49
N LEU A 35 10.93 12.63 -5.57
CA LEU A 35 11.70 11.51 -6.11
C LEU A 35 13.08 11.97 -6.58
N THR A 36 13.25 13.17 -7.15
CA THR A 36 14.57 13.74 -7.46
C THR A 36 15.37 14.10 -6.18
N TYR A 37 14.71 14.55 -5.11
CA TYR A 37 15.32 14.88 -3.80
C TYR A 37 15.73 13.64 -3.01
N ALA A 38 14.86 12.62 -2.98
CA ALA A 38 15.14 11.26 -2.52
C ALA A 38 16.16 10.55 -3.45
N LYS A 39 16.65 11.25 -4.48
CA LYS A 39 17.59 10.80 -5.51
C LYS A 39 17.11 9.58 -6.29
N TRP A 40 15.80 9.29 -6.29
CA TRP A 40 15.09 8.31 -7.11
C TRP A 40 15.18 8.60 -8.62
N TYR A 41 15.40 9.86 -9.03
CA TYR A 41 15.81 10.27 -10.38
C TYR A 41 17.16 11.02 -10.35
N PRO A 42 18.01 10.91 -11.38
CA PRO A 42 19.19 11.77 -11.54
C PRO A 42 18.80 13.25 -11.57
N LYS A 43 19.63 14.12 -10.97
CA LYS A 43 19.33 15.56 -10.87
C LYS A 43 19.24 16.25 -12.25
N ASP A 44 20.02 15.75 -13.22
CA ASP A 44 20.19 16.34 -14.56
C ASP A 44 19.15 15.87 -15.58
N MET A 45 18.12 15.13 -15.13
CA MET A 45 17.09 14.54 -16.00
C MET A 45 16.00 15.56 -16.34
N LEU A 46 15.63 15.64 -17.63
CA LEU A 46 14.61 16.57 -18.13
C LEU A 46 13.21 16.23 -17.59
N HIS A 47 12.35 17.24 -17.41
CA HIS A 47 10.98 17.05 -16.88
C HIS A 47 10.15 16.00 -17.64
N PRO A 48 10.01 16.06 -18.98
CA PRO A 48 9.20 15.08 -19.69
C PRO A 48 9.75 13.65 -19.54
N GLU A 49 11.07 13.53 -19.41
CA GLU A 49 11.75 12.26 -19.14
C GLU A 49 11.35 11.71 -17.75
N LYS A 50 11.40 12.54 -16.70
CA LYS A 50 10.99 12.17 -15.34
C LYS A 50 9.55 11.64 -15.27
N LYS A 51 8.60 12.32 -15.93
CA LYS A 51 7.17 11.93 -15.96
C LYS A 51 6.96 10.56 -16.63
N LEU A 52 7.71 10.30 -17.69
CA LEU A 52 7.72 8.99 -18.36
C LEU A 52 8.27 7.89 -17.44
N VAL A 53 9.41 8.12 -16.76
CA VAL A 53 9.98 7.11 -15.84
C VAL A 53 9.02 6.78 -14.69
N LEU A 54 8.33 7.78 -14.13
CA LEU A 54 7.32 7.55 -13.09
C LEU A 54 6.16 6.65 -13.57
N LYS A 55 5.68 6.89 -14.78
CA LYS A 55 4.60 6.10 -15.37
C LYS A 55 5.04 4.66 -15.60
N LEU A 56 6.28 4.47 -16.06
CA LEU A 56 6.92 3.16 -16.18
C LEU A 56 7.09 2.48 -14.81
N ASP A 57 7.51 3.21 -13.78
CA ASP A 57 7.65 2.70 -12.41
C ASP A 57 6.34 2.13 -11.88
N ILE A 58 5.24 2.88 -12.02
CA ILE A 58 3.92 2.44 -11.58
C ILE A 58 3.47 1.19 -12.34
N MET A 59 3.69 1.13 -13.66
CA MET A 59 3.21 0.01 -14.47
C MET A 59 4.03 -1.27 -14.30
N ILE A 60 5.36 -1.15 -14.33
CA ILE A 60 6.28 -2.29 -14.32
C ILE A 60 6.45 -2.82 -12.89
N LEU A 61 6.63 -1.94 -11.90
CA LEU A 61 6.95 -2.36 -10.53
C LEU A 61 5.72 -2.86 -9.78
N ILE A 62 4.55 -2.25 -9.94
CA ILE A 62 3.34 -2.75 -9.26
C ILE A 62 3.00 -4.16 -9.76
N PHE A 63 3.00 -4.36 -11.08
CA PHE A 63 2.76 -5.68 -11.66
C PHE A 63 3.85 -6.67 -11.24
N GLY A 64 5.13 -6.30 -11.36
CA GLY A 64 6.25 -7.16 -10.99
C GLY A 64 6.19 -7.56 -9.51
N CYS A 65 6.05 -6.60 -8.60
CA CYS A 65 5.96 -6.86 -7.17
C CYS A 65 4.74 -7.72 -6.82
N LEU A 66 3.57 -7.45 -7.40
CA LEU A 66 2.37 -8.25 -7.13
C LEU A 66 2.51 -9.68 -7.65
N SER A 67 3.01 -9.82 -8.88
CA SER A 67 3.27 -11.12 -9.53
C SER A 67 4.28 -11.97 -8.76
N PHE A 68 5.34 -11.35 -8.25
CA PHE A 68 6.36 -12.05 -7.45
C PHE A 68 5.84 -12.37 -6.04
N PHE A 69 5.09 -11.45 -5.43
CA PHE A 69 4.43 -11.65 -4.15
C PHE A 69 3.48 -12.87 -4.17
N THR A 70 2.63 -12.98 -5.20
CA THR A 70 1.66 -14.11 -5.31
C THR A 70 2.33 -15.45 -5.58
N LYS A 71 3.50 -15.47 -6.22
CA LYS A 71 4.26 -16.71 -6.46
C LYS A 71 4.89 -17.28 -5.21
N TYR A 72 5.54 -16.42 -4.43
CA TYR A 72 6.06 -16.85 -3.12
C TYR A 72 4.94 -17.29 -2.18
N LEU A 73 3.74 -16.73 -2.35
CA LEU A 73 2.55 -17.20 -1.65
C LEU A 73 2.18 -18.63 -2.05
N ASP A 74 2.13 -18.97 -3.34
CA ASP A 74 1.87 -20.34 -3.80
C ASP A 74 2.95 -21.35 -3.34
N GLN A 75 4.22 -20.99 -3.47
CA GLN A 75 5.32 -21.87 -3.07
C GLN A 75 5.24 -22.23 -1.57
N GLN A 76 4.88 -21.26 -0.73
CA GLN A 76 4.66 -21.50 0.70
C GLN A 76 3.34 -22.24 0.98
N ALA A 77 2.32 -22.06 0.15
CA ALA A 77 1.01 -22.69 0.32
C ALA A 77 1.10 -24.24 0.33
N ILE A 78 1.93 -24.86 -0.51
CA ILE A 78 2.15 -26.33 -0.51
C ILE A 78 2.76 -26.82 0.79
N THR A 79 3.84 -26.17 1.21
CA THR A 79 4.62 -26.60 2.38
C THR A 79 3.75 -26.54 3.63
N ASN A 80 2.97 -25.47 3.72
CA ASN A 80 2.03 -25.32 4.79
C ASN A 80 0.81 -26.27 4.60
N ALA A 81 0.35 -26.56 3.37
CA ALA A 81 -0.81 -27.43 3.11
C ALA A 81 -0.52 -28.86 3.53
N TYR A 82 0.71 -29.30 3.32
CA TYR A 82 1.22 -30.58 3.80
C TYR A 82 1.06 -30.76 5.31
N VAL A 83 1.37 -29.71 6.09
CA VAL A 83 1.25 -29.73 7.56
C VAL A 83 -0.20 -29.54 8.01
N SER A 84 -1.05 -29.06 7.10
CA SER A 84 -2.45 -28.69 7.28
C SER A 84 -3.43 -29.74 6.71
N GLY A 85 -3.11 -31.04 6.76
CA GLY A 85 -4.05 -32.11 6.40
C GLY A 85 -3.87 -32.74 5.01
N MET A 86 -3.12 -32.10 4.09
CA MET A 86 -2.87 -32.67 2.74
C MET A 86 -2.13 -34.02 2.80
N LYS A 87 -1.34 -34.26 3.85
CA LYS A 87 -0.64 -35.54 4.05
C LYS A 87 -1.62 -36.68 4.35
N GLU A 88 -2.59 -36.43 5.21
CA GLU A 88 -3.61 -37.37 5.63
C GLU A 88 -4.63 -37.63 4.51
N ASP A 89 -5.07 -36.58 3.79
CA ASP A 89 -6.07 -36.67 2.73
C ASP A 89 -5.59 -37.43 1.48
N LEU A 90 -4.29 -37.31 1.15
CA LEU A 90 -3.68 -37.94 -0.02
C LEU A 90 -2.85 -39.19 0.33
N ASN A 91 -2.86 -39.61 1.60
CA ASN A 91 -2.04 -40.72 2.12
C ASN A 91 -0.56 -40.61 1.73
N LEU A 92 0.06 -39.43 1.95
CA LEU A 92 1.45 -39.19 1.58
C LEU A 92 2.42 -39.86 2.57
N HIS A 93 3.42 -40.57 2.04
CA HIS A 93 4.41 -41.32 2.80
C HIS A 93 5.85 -40.85 2.52
N GLY A 94 6.70 -40.92 3.56
CA GLY A 94 8.15 -40.70 3.42
C GLY A 94 8.53 -39.32 2.86
N ASN A 95 9.25 -39.31 1.73
CA ASN A 95 9.85 -38.12 1.11
C ASN A 95 8.99 -37.49 0.00
N GLU A 96 7.71 -37.86 -0.10
CA GLU A 96 6.85 -37.43 -1.22
C GLU A 96 6.64 -35.92 -1.30
N LEU A 97 6.59 -35.19 -0.16
CA LEU A 97 6.59 -33.71 -0.17
C LEU A 97 7.84 -33.14 -0.84
N ASN A 98 9.01 -33.71 -0.52
CA ASN A 98 10.27 -33.27 -1.10
C ASN A 98 10.28 -33.53 -2.61
N TYR A 99 9.67 -34.63 -3.07
CA TYR A 99 9.48 -34.88 -4.50
C TYR A 99 8.51 -33.88 -5.16
N ILE A 100 7.44 -33.45 -4.47
CA ILE A 100 6.50 -32.44 -4.99
C ILE A 100 7.24 -31.12 -5.25
N THR A 101 8.02 -30.69 -4.26
CA THR A 101 8.85 -29.48 -4.35
C THR A 101 9.96 -29.65 -5.39
N ALA A 102 10.58 -30.84 -5.48
CA ALA A 102 11.64 -31.12 -6.45
C ALA A 102 11.13 -31.10 -7.90
N VAL A 103 9.93 -31.62 -8.18
CA VAL A 103 9.32 -31.58 -9.53
C VAL A 103 9.05 -30.14 -9.98
N PHE A 104 8.57 -29.29 -9.07
CA PHE A 104 8.44 -27.86 -9.32
C PHE A 104 9.80 -27.23 -9.66
N TRP A 105 10.83 -27.42 -8.82
CA TRP A 105 12.14 -26.82 -9.09
C TRP A 105 12.82 -27.38 -10.35
N ALA A 106 12.65 -28.67 -10.64
CA ALA A 106 13.19 -29.30 -11.85
C ALA A 106 12.55 -28.68 -13.11
N SER A 107 11.23 -28.54 -13.14
CA SER A 107 10.53 -27.89 -14.25
C SER A 107 10.88 -26.41 -14.34
N TYR A 108 10.83 -25.67 -13.23
CA TYR A 108 11.17 -24.24 -13.15
C TYR A 108 12.57 -23.95 -13.69
N CYS A 109 13.58 -24.68 -13.22
CA CYS A 109 14.98 -24.44 -13.61
C CYS A 109 15.24 -24.84 -15.07
N THR A 110 14.65 -25.95 -15.54
CA THR A 110 14.84 -26.42 -16.93
C THR A 110 14.12 -25.54 -17.94
N SER A 111 12.91 -25.04 -17.62
CA SER A 111 12.14 -24.18 -18.51
C SER A 111 12.61 -22.73 -18.49
N MET A 112 13.34 -22.30 -17.45
CA MET A 112 13.77 -20.90 -17.29
C MET A 112 14.55 -20.38 -18.49
N ILE A 113 15.61 -21.08 -18.91
CA ILE A 113 16.47 -20.64 -20.02
C ILE A 113 15.70 -20.63 -21.35
N PRO A 114 14.98 -21.70 -21.75
CA PRO A 114 14.12 -21.68 -22.93
C PRO A 114 13.01 -20.61 -22.89
N ALA A 115 12.34 -20.43 -21.75
CA ALA A 115 11.25 -19.47 -21.59
C ALA A 115 11.77 -18.03 -21.68
N CYS A 116 12.92 -17.72 -21.08
CA CYS A 116 13.58 -16.43 -21.23
C CYS A 116 13.92 -16.14 -22.69
N TYR A 117 14.49 -17.13 -23.37
CA TYR A 117 14.80 -17.03 -24.79
C TYR A 117 13.52 -16.79 -25.62
N TRP A 118 12.43 -17.47 -25.30
CA TRP A 118 11.13 -17.27 -25.95
C TRP A 118 10.55 -15.87 -25.69
N LEU A 119 10.63 -15.36 -24.46
CA LEU A 119 10.18 -14.01 -24.08
C LEU A 119 10.93 -12.89 -24.81
N THR A 120 12.17 -13.10 -25.23
CA THR A 120 12.87 -12.12 -26.10
C THR A 120 12.26 -12.04 -27.50
N ARG A 121 11.52 -13.06 -27.93
CA ARG A 121 10.95 -13.17 -29.29
C ARG A 121 9.48 -12.81 -29.34
N THR A 122 8.67 -13.25 -28.39
CA THR A 122 7.25 -12.94 -28.34
C THR A 122 7.00 -11.57 -27.72
N ARG A 123 5.82 -10.99 -27.95
CA ARG A 123 5.47 -9.70 -27.36
C ARG A 123 5.28 -9.91 -25.86
N ILE A 124 6.13 -9.29 -25.04
CA ILE A 124 6.19 -9.59 -23.60
C ILE A 124 4.92 -9.16 -22.87
N ASN A 125 4.21 -8.16 -23.42
CA ASN A 125 2.90 -7.71 -22.97
C ASN A 125 1.78 -8.76 -23.11
N ILE A 126 1.95 -9.78 -23.96
CA ILE A 126 1.00 -10.89 -24.11
C ILE A 126 1.59 -12.16 -23.48
N ALA A 127 2.88 -12.41 -23.72
CA ALA A 127 3.55 -13.61 -23.28
C ALA A 127 3.60 -13.73 -21.75
N LEU A 128 3.96 -12.65 -21.03
CA LEU A 128 4.07 -12.66 -19.58
C LEU A 128 2.70 -12.84 -18.92
N PRO A 129 1.64 -12.06 -19.25
CA PRO A 129 0.32 -12.28 -18.66
C PRO A 129 -0.31 -13.63 -19.03
N THR A 130 -0.04 -14.17 -20.22
CA THR A 130 -0.54 -15.51 -20.60
C THR A 130 0.06 -16.59 -19.72
N LEU A 131 1.35 -16.49 -19.40
CA LEU A 131 2.02 -17.42 -18.49
C LEU A 131 1.55 -17.24 -17.04
N GLU A 132 1.21 -16.01 -16.61
CA GLU A 132 0.54 -15.78 -15.31
C GLU A 132 -0.85 -16.43 -15.24
N ILE A 133 -1.64 -16.38 -16.32
CA ILE A 133 -2.93 -17.05 -16.39
C ILE A 133 -2.76 -18.57 -16.36
N GLY A 134 -1.79 -19.10 -17.11
CA GLY A 134 -1.44 -20.51 -17.09
C GLY A 134 -1.05 -20.97 -15.69
N TRP A 135 -0.16 -20.22 -15.03
CA TRP A 135 0.21 -20.44 -13.63
C TRP A 135 -1.02 -20.45 -12.72
N GLY A 136 -1.87 -19.43 -12.79
CA GLY A 136 -3.09 -19.34 -11.98
C GLY A 136 -4.04 -20.53 -12.21
N LEU A 137 -4.25 -20.94 -13.46
CA LEU A 137 -5.10 -22.09 -13.82
C LEU A 137 -4.57 -23.40 -13.23
N PHE A 138 -3.28 -23.68 -13.34
CA PHE A 138 -2.69 -24.90 -12.79
C PHE A 138 -2.61 -24.86 -11.25
N THR A 139 -2.41 -23.68 -10.66
CA THR A 139 -2.46 -23.49 -9.20
C THR A 139 -3.87 -23.75 -8.66
N PHE A 140 -4.92 -23.25 -9.31
CA PHE A 140 -6.30 -23.65 -8.98
C PHE A 140 -6.55 -25.13 -9.24
N GLY A 141 -5.96 -25.69 -10.31
CA GLY A 141 -5.98 -27.11 -10.61
C GLY A 141 -5.46 -28.00 -9.47
N CYS A 142 -4.49 -27.51 -8.67
CA CYS A 142 -4.01 -28.23 -7.49
C CYS A 142 -5.09 -28.44 -6.42
N ALA A 143 -6.07 -27.54 -6.30
CA ALA A 143 -7.16 -27.67 -5.33
C ALA A 143 -8.13 -28.84 -5.65
N TRP A 144 -8.16 -29.30 -6.90
CA TRP A 144 -8.97 -30.44 -7.34
C TRP A 144 -8.16 -31.74 -7.49
N ALA A 145 -6.88 -31.72 -7.14
CA ALA A 145 -6.04 -32.90 -7.27
C ALA A 145 -6.37 -33.94 -6.18
N GLN A 146 -6.87 -35.10 -6.59
CA GLN A 146 -7.22 -36.21 -5.68
C GLN A 146 -6.11 -37.25 -5.54
N ASN A 147 -5.04 -37.14 -6.34
CA ASN A 147 -3.95 -38.11 -6.43
C ASN A 147 -2.59 -37.41 -6.47
N LEU A 148 -1.56 -38.04 -5.89
CA LEU A 148 -0.17 -37.54 -5.87
C LEU A 148 0.39 -37.27 -7.27
N ASN A 149 0.14 -38.18 -8.23
CA ASN A 149 0.60 -38.02 -9.62
C ASN A 149 0.00 -36.77 -10.30
N THR A 150 -1.25 -36.42 -9.95
CA THR A 150 -1.90 -35.21 -10.47
C THR A 150 -1.23 -33.96 -9.89
N ILE A 151 -0.85 -33.99 -8.62
CA ILE A 151 -0.10 -32.88 -7.99
C ILE A 151 1.29 -32.73 -8.62
N TYR A 152 2.00 -33.83 -8.91
CA TYR A 152 3.26 -33.76 -9.65
C TYR A 152 3.08 -33.12 -11.03
N ALA A 153 2.07 -33.53 -11.78
CA ALA A 153 1.77 -32.96 -13.09
C ALA A 153 1.43 -31.46 -13.00
N MET A 154 0.57 -31.05 -12.05
CA MET A 154 0.23 -29.64 -11.86
C MET A 154 1.46 -28.83 -11.46
N ARG A 155 2.28 -29.33 -10.53
CA ARG A 155 3.51 -28.65 -10.08
C ARG A 155 4.55 -28.52 -11.19
N PHE A 156 4.63 -29.50 -12.09
CA PHE A 156 5.46 -29.42 -13.28
C PHE A 156 5.01 -28.29 -14.22
N PHE A 157 3.71 -28.17 -14.51
CA PHE A 157 3.21 -27.09 -15.37
C PHE A 157 3.26 -25.71 -14.70
N ILE A 158 3.02 -25.63 -13.39
CA ILE A 158 3.21 -24.40 -12.59
C ILE A 158 4.67 -23.96 -12.72
N GLY A 159 5.65 -24.85 -12.53
CA GLY A 159 7.07 -24.52 -12.67
C GLY A 159 7.41 -23.97 -14.07
N ILE A 160 6.86 -24.56 -15.14
CA ILE A 160 7.04 -24.04 -16.51
C ILE A 160 6.49 -22.62 -16.66
N CYS A 161 5.23 -22.41 -16.24
CA CYS A 161 4.57 -21.11 -16.35
C CYS A 161 5.22 -20.03 -15.47
N GLU A 162 5.71 -20.41 -14.30
CA GLU A 162 6.30 -19.49 -13.32
C GLU A 162 7.72 -19.05 -13.70
N SER A 163 8.49 -19.93 -14.37
CA SER A 163 9.92 -19.74 -14.67
C SER A 163 10.27 -18.43 -15.39
N CYS A 164 9.35 -17.90 -16.19
CA CYS A 164 9.57 -16.71 -17.00
C CYS A 164 9.24 -15.41 -16.27
N SER A 165 8.57 -15.47 -15.11
CA SER A 165 8.00 -14.28 -14.47
C SER A 165 9.08 -13.42 -13.84
N PHE A 166 9.96 -14.06 -13.05
CA PHE A 166 11.11 -13.40 -12.43
C PHE A 166 12.04 -12.78 -13.49
N THR A 167 12.47 -13.59 -14.46
CA THR A 167 13.40 -13.18 -15.51
C THR A 167 12.78 -12.23 -16.52
N GLY A 168 11.49 -12.39 -16.84
CA GLY A 168 10.74 -11.52 -17.71
C GLY A 168 10.60 -10.11 -17.14
N VAL A 169 10.28 -9.98 -15.86
CA VAL A 169 10.22 -8.67 -15.17
C VAL A 169 11.60 -8.02 -15.11
N ILE A 170 12.65 -8.78 -14.77
CA ILE A 170 14.04 -8.27 -14.76
C ILE A 170 14.49 -7.84 -16.16
N TYR A 171 14.13 -8.59 -17.21
CA TYR A 171 14.44 -8.23 -18.59
C TYR A 171 13.74 -6.94 -19.02
N VAL A 172 12.46 -6.76 -18.64
CA VAL A 172 11.70 -5.53 -18.90
C VAL A 172 12.31 -4.35 -18.16
N ILE A 173 12.67 -4.51 -16.88
CA ILE A 173 13.37 -3.48 -16.11
C ILE A 173 14.70 -3.11 -16.78
N GLY A 174 15.51 -4.10 -17.18
CA GLY A 174 16.78 -3.85 -17.87
C GLY A 174 16.64 -3.22 -19.26
N SER A 175 15.44 -3.22 -19.84
CA SER A 175 15.17 -2.68 -21.18
C SER A 175 14.58 -1.26 -21.17
N TRP A 176 13.83 -0.92 -20.11
CA TRP A 176 13.15 0.38 -19.99
C TRP A 176 13.92 1.43 -19.16
N TYR A 177 14.87 1.01 -18.31
CA TYR A 177 15.57 1.89 -17.38
C TYR A 177 17.05 2.08 -17.71
N LYS A 178 17.60 3.25 -17.36
CA LYS A 178 19.03 3.53 -17.50
C LYS A 178 19.86 2.74 -16.47
N PRO A 179 21.15 2.44 -16.73
CA PRO A 179 22.00 1.69 -15.78
C PRO A 179 22.01 2.23 -14.34
N GLY A 180 21.96 3.55 -14.14
CA GLY A 180 21.90 4.17 -12.80
C GLY A 180 20.52 4.14 -12.11
N GLU A 181 19.51 3.58 -12.76
CA GLU A 181 18.11 3.52 -12.29
C GLU A 181 17.64 2.10 -11.97
N VAL A 182 18.33 1.09 -12.52
CA VAL A 182 17.94 -0.32 -12.44
C VAL A 182 18.03 -0.84 -11.01
N THR A 183 19.13 -0.56 -10.29
CA THR A 183 19.43 -1.22 -9.00
C THR A 183 18.35 -1.01 -7.95
N ARG A 184 17.92 0.23 -7.70
CA ARG A 184 16.84 0.52 -6.73
C ARG A 184 15.50 -0.13 -7.06
N ARG A 185 15.21 -0.29 -8.35
CA ARG A 185 13.95 -0.86 -8.86
C ARG A 185 13.95 -2.37 -8.77
N VAL A 186 15.09 -2.99 -9.07
CA VAL A 186 15.34 -4.40 -8.81
C VAL A 186 15.29 -4.68 -7.31
N ALA A 187 15.90 -3.85 -6.46
CA ALA A 187 15.81 -3.99 -5.00
C ALA A 187 14.35 -3.94 -4.50
N LEU A 188 13.53 -3.00 -5.00
CA LEU A 188 12.11 -2.93 -4.65
C LEU A 188 11.33 -4.18 -5.09
N PHE A 189 11.63 -4.71 -6.28
CA PHE A 189 11.03 -5.95 -6.79
C PHE A 189 11.40 -7.17 -5.92
N PHE A 190 12.66 -7.30 -5.50
CA PHE A 190 13.10 -8.40 -4.64
C PHE A 190 12.47 -8.38 -3.25
N VAL A 191 12.14 -7.20 -2.70
CA VAL A 191 11.44 -7.06 -1.41
C VAL A 191 10.04 -7.71 -1.43
N ALA A 192 9.43 -7.93 -2.61
CA ALA A 192 8.15 -8.61 -2.70
C ALA A 192 8.20 -10.10 -2.32
N SER A 193 9.35 -10.77 -2.46
CA SER A 193 9.56 -12.19 -2.08
C SER A 193 9.44 -12.45 -0.56
N PRO A 194 10.20 -11.75 0.32
CA PRO A 194 10.08 -11.93 1.76
C PRO A 194 8.71 -11.49 2.28
N LEU A 195 8.11 -10.43 1.69
CA LEU A 195 6.74 -10.03 2.00
C LEU A 195 5.74 -11.14 1.65
N GLY A 196 5.78 -11.72 0.45
CA GLY A 196 4.89 -12.82 0.05
C GLY A 196 5.00 -14.02 0.98
N THR A 197 6.23 -14.41 1.33
CA THR A 197 6.51 -15.52 2.25
C THR A 197 5.94 -15.28 3.64
N MET A 198 6.11 -14.06 4.20
CA MET A 198 5.55 -13.71 5.50
C MET A 198 4.02 -13.76 5.49
N PHE A 199 3.38 -13.19 4.45
CA PHE A 199 1.92 -13.17 4.34
C PHE A 199 1.32 -14.56 4.12
N ALA A 200 2.01 -15.47 3.43
CA ALA A 200 1.53 -16.82 3.14
C ALA A 200 1.33 -17.67 4.39
N GLY A 201 2.26 -17.61 5.35
CA GLY A 201 2.12 -18.34 6.62
C GLY A 201 0.90 -17.88 7.43
N TYR A 202 0.61 -16.57 7.41
CA TYR A 202 -0.57 -16.01 8.06
C TYR A 202 -1.87 -16.35 7.33
N LEU A 203 -1.88 -16.29 6.00
CA LEU A 203 -3.02 -16.66 5.17
C LEU A 203 -3.36 -18.14 5.29
N GLN A 204 -2.36 -19.01 5.41
CA GLN A 204 -2.59 -20.43 5.60
C GLN A 204 -3.08 -20.79 6.99
N ALA A 205 -2.50 -20.20 8.03
CA ALA A 205 -3.02 -20.39 9.38
C ALA A 205 -4.51 -19.98 9.45
N ALA A 206 -4.89 -18.96 8.68
CA ALA A 206 -6.29 -18.58 8.48
C ALA A 206 -7.08 -19.53 7.55
N ALA A 207 -6.47 -20.11 6.51
CA ALA A 207 -7.15 -21.01 5.58
C ALA A 207 -7.36 -22.42 6.14
N TYR A 208 -6.34 -23.02 6.76
CA TYR A 208 -6.45 -24.33 7.42
C TYR A 208 -7.46 -24.31 8.56
N THR A 209 -7.54 -23.21 9.30
CA THR A 209 -8.53 -23.09 10.37
C THR A 209 -9.95 -22.83 9.84
N ASN A 210 -10.13 -22.09 8.73
CA ASN A 210 -11.44 -21.54 8.34
C ASN A 210 -12.02 -22.01 6.99
N LEU A 211 -11.30 -22.78 6.16
CA LEU A 211 -11.72 -23.13 4.78
C LEU A 211 -11.87 -24.63 4.50
N GLU A 212 -11.68 -25.50 5.50
CA GLU A 212 -11.90 -26.95 5.33
C GLU A 212 -13.40 -27.24 5.11
N GLY A 213 -13.76 -27.67 3.89
CA GLY A 213 -15.06 -28.28 3.57
C GLY A 213 -16.21 -27.38 3.07
N LYS A 214 -16.03 -26.08 2.75
CA LYS A 214 -17.16 -25.23 2.27
C LYS A 214 -16.86 -24.34 1.06
N HIS A 215 -17.37 -24.79 -0.09
CA HIS A 215 -17.76 -24.04 -1.30
C HIS A 215 -16.68 -23.60 -2.29
N GLY A 216 -16.39 -24.47 -3.26
CA GLY A 216 -15.62 -24.11 -4.46
C GLY A 216 -16.37 -23.15 -5.40
N LEU A 217 -15.68 -22.07 -5.83
CA LEU A 217 -15.60 -21.48 -7.19
C LEU A 217 -15.06 -20.01 -7.16
N PRO A 218 -14.53 -19.46 -8.28
CA PRO A 218 -13.34 -18.59 -8.29
C PRO A 218 -13.57 -17.11 -8.64
N GLY A 219 -12.59 -16.25 -8.29
CA GLY A 219 -12.52 -14.83 -8.63
C GLY A 219 -11.40 -14.50 -9.63
N TRP A 220 -11.75 -13.88 -10.76
CA TRP A 220 -10.83 -13.49 -11.83
C TRP A 220 -11.16 -12.07 -12.34
N SER A 221 -10.22 -11.12 -12.25
CA SER A 221 -10.20 -9.92 -13.10
C SER A 221 -8.88 -9.15 -12.95
N GLY A 222 -8.06 -9.11 -14.01
CA GLY A 222 -6.83 -8.29 -14.04
C GLY A 222 -6.01 -8.39 -15.33
N TYR A 223 -6.59 -8.09 -16.49
CA TYR A 223 -5.99 -8.41 -17.81
C TYR A 223 -5.34 -7.22 -18.58
N ILE A 224 -5.25 -5.98 -18.05
CA ILE A 224 -5.11 -4.80 -18.94
C ILE A 224 -3.86 -3.90 -18.75
N ILE A 225 -2.89 -4.19 -17.86
CA ILE A 225 -1.95 -3.13 -17.37
C ILE A 225 -0.46 -3.21 -17.82
N PHE A 226 0.06 -4.28 -18.45
CA PHE A 226 1.53 -4.43 -18.67
C PHE A 226 2.07 -3.87 -20.02
N PRO A 227 3.13 -3.01 -20.03
CA PRO A 227 3.72 -2.45 -21.26
C PRO A 227 4.70 -3.40 -21.98
N ASP A 228 4.81 -3.30 -23.33
CA ASP A 228 5.75 -4.08 -24.18
C ASP A 228 7.19 -3.53 -24.10
N VAL A 229 8.16 -3.98 -24.91
CA VAL A 229 9.52 -3.38 -24.99
C VAL A 229 9.55 -2.14 -25.92
N PRO A 230 10.42 -1.14 -25.68
CA PRO A 230 10.33 0.18 -26.35
C PRO A 230 10.48 0.17 -27.88
N HIS A 231 11.17 -0.83 -28.44
CA HIS A 231 11.61 -0.84 -29.85
C HIS A 231 10.61 -1.52 -30.81
N ARG A 232 9.47 -2.05 -30.35
CA ARG A 232 8.56 -2.86 -31.18
C ARG A 232 7.19 -2.26 -31.41
N SER A 233 6.48 -1.79 -30.39
CA SER A 233 5.14 -1.22 -30.57
C SER A 233 4.78 -0.19 -29.50
N LYS A 234 3.99 0.83 -29.89
CA LYS A 234 3.47 1.87 -29.01
C LYS A 234 2.51 1.27 -27.97
N PRO A 235 2.77 1.37 -26.65
CA PRO A 235 1.81 0.97 -25.62
C PRO A 235 0.53 1.81 -25.73
N ARG A 236 -0.66 1.18 -25.60
CA ARG A 236 -1.97 1.87 -25.71
C ARG A 236 -2.14 3.06 -24.75
N PHE A 237 -1.36 3.11 -23.68
CA PHE A 237 -1.44 4.13 -22.62
C PHE A 237 -0.38 5.25 -22.72
N LEU A 238 0.58 5.17 -23.65
CA LEU A 238 1.57 6.23 -23.90
C LEU A 238 1.12 7.09 -25.10
N THR A 239 1.24 8.42 -25.00
CA THR A 239 1.06 9.30 -26.17
C THR A 239 2.19 9.09 -27.19
N ALA A 240 1.99 9.48 -28.45
CA ALA A 240 3.01 9.30 -29.50
C ALA A 240 4.33 10.02 -29.12
N THR A 241 4.21 11.22 -28.56
CA THR A 241 5.31 12.03 -28.03
C THR A 241 6.06 11.38 -26.86
N GLU A 242 5.36 10.73 -25.92
CA GLU A 242 5.99 10.01 -24.78
C GLU A 242 6.79 8.78 -25.25
N HIS A 243 6.36 8.13 -26.33
CA HIS A 243 7.03 6.97 -26.93
C HIS A 243 8.31 7.35 -27.68
N ASP A 244 8.31 8.49 -28.37
CA ASP A 244 9.50 8.96 -29.09
C ASP A 244 10.59 9.45 -28.14
N ILE A 245 10.21 10.10 -27.04
CA ILE A 245 11.13 10.46 -25.93
C ILE A 245 11.76 9.20 -25.32
N ALA A 246 11.00 8.12 -25.14
CA ALA A 246 11.52 6.84 -24.63
C ALA A 246 12.59 6.23 -25.54
N ASN A 247 12.39 6.32 -26.87
CA ASN A 247 13.34 5.79 -27.85
C ASN A 247 14.59 6.68 -28.02
N ILE A 248 14.45 8.01 -27.96
CA ILE A 248 15.56 8.97 -27.98
C ILE A 248 16.46 8.79 -26.74
N ARG A 249 15.85 8.54 -25.58
CA ARG A 249 16.55 8.31 -24.30
C ARG A 249 17.43 7.05 -24.29
N LEU A 250 17.08 6.04 -25.08
CA LEU A 250 17.75 4.74 -25.13
C LEU A 250 18.73 4.62 -26.31
N LYS A 251 18.64 5.49 -27.33
CA LYS A 251 19.58 5.54 -28.47
C LYS A 251 21.03 5.70 -27.98
N GLY A 252 21.85 4.66 -28.18
CA GLY A 252 23.29 4.66 -27.87
C GLY A 252 23.69 4.20 -26.46
N LEU A 253 22.74 3.90 -25.56
CA LEU A 253 23.01 3.44 -24.18
C LEU A 253 22.66 1.96 -23.94
N THR A 254 21.76 1.40 -24.76
CA THR A 254 21.33 0.00 -24.73
C THR A 254 21.15 -0.47 -26.17
N ALA A 255 21.66 -1.67 -26.50
CA ALA A 255 21.62 -2.15 -27.88
C ALA A 255 20.17 -2.47 -28.31
N PRO A 256 19.77 -2.08 -29.55
CA PRO A 256 18.47 -2.46 -30.08
C PRO A 256 18.36 -3.98 -30.23
N SER A 257 17.19 -4.53 -29.89
CA SER A 257 16.85 -5.95 -30.07
C SER A 257 16.64 -6.26 -31.57
N GLU A 258 17.70 -6.23 -32.38
CA GLU A 258 17.67 -6.78 -33.74
C GLU A 258 17.99 -8.27 -33.71
N LEU A 259 16.97 -9.12 -33.62
CA LEU A 259 17.12 -10.57 -33.52
C LEU A 259 17.17 -11.20 -34.93
N LYS A 260 18.36 -11.68 -35.33
CA LYS A 260 18.51 -12.76 -36.32
C LYS A 260 18.99 -14.03 -35.62
N VAL A 261 18.22 -15.10 -35.74
CA VAL A 261 18.45 -16.39 -35.07
C VAL A 261 19.82 -16.97 -35.43
N SER A 262 20.69 -17.23 -34.46
CA SER A 262 21.89 -18.03 -34.68
C SER A 262 22.29 -18.86 -33.46
N ARG A 263 22.54 -20.16 -33.67
CA ARG A 263 23.18 -21.07 -32.68
C ARG A 263 24.55 -20.54 -32.19
N ALA A 264 25.13 -19.57 -32.89
CA ALA A 264 26.33 -18.87 -32.49
C ALA A 264 26.18 -18.09 -31.16
N ILE A 265 24.97 -17.69 -30.76
CA ILE A 265 24.73 -16.93 -29.52
C ILE A 265 25.13 -17.75 -28.30
N PHE A 266 24.67 -19.00 -28.16
CA PHE A 266 25.07 -19.85 -27.03
C PHE A 266 26.60 -20.05 -26.99
N LYS A 267 27.24 -20.28 -28.14
CA LYS A 267 28.72 -20.36 -28.23
C LYS A 267 29.42 -19.06 -27.85
N ARG A 268 28.78 -17.90 -28.06
CA ARG A 268 29.27 -16.56 -27.67
C ARG A 268 29.15 -16.35 -26.16
N VAL A 269 27.98 -16.64 -25.58
CA VAL A 269 27.72 -16.47 -24.12
C VAL A 269 28.63 -17.38 -23.30
N PHE A 270 28.71 -18.68 -23.63
CA PHE A 270 29.55 -19.64 -22.90
C PHE A 270 31.05 -19.47 -23.11
N ARG A 271 31.51 -18.60 -24.02
CA ARG A 271 32.94 -18.23 -24.13
C ARG A 271 33.31 -17.00 -23.30
N ARG A 272 32.31 -16.25 -22.82
CA ARG A 272 32.54 -15.05 -22.01
C ARG A 272 32.61 -15.41 -20.53
N TRP A 273 33.46 -14.68 -19.81
CA TRP A 273 33.63 -14.88 -18.37
C TRP A 273 32.38 -14.50 -17.58
N HIS A 274 31.52 -13.62 -18.13
CA HIS A 274 30.31 -13.13 -17.46
C HIS A 274 29.43 -14.29 -16.97
N TRP A 275 29.17 -15.28 -17.82
CA TRP A 275 28.32 -16.42 -17.45
C TRP A 275 28.91 -17.19 -16.26
N TYR A 276 30.19 -17.61 -16.34
CA TYR A 276 30.81 -18.43 -15.30
C TYR A 276 30.88 -17.71 -13.95
N VAL A 277 31.36 -16.47 -13.93
CA VAL A 277 31.64 -15.78 -12.67
C VAL A 277 30.35 -15.31 -12.00
N PHE A 278 29.37 -14.80 -12.76
CA PHE A 278 28.08 -14.39 -12.17
C PHE A 278 27.22 -15.58 -11.74
N VAL A 279 27.22 -16.69 -12.48
CA VAL A 279 26.48 -17.91 -12.08
C VAL A 279 27.09 -18.52 -10.83
N VAL A 280 28.43 -18.63 -10.74
CA VAL A 280 29.10 -19.13 -9.53
C VAL A 280 28.82 -18.21 -8.34
N HIS A 281 28.93 -16.89 -8.52
CA HIS A 281 28.62 -15.94 -7.47
C HIS A 281 27.17 -16.05 -6.97
N TRP A 282 26.21 -16.13 -7.89
CA TRP A 282 24.80 -16.32 -7.55
C TRP A 282 24.54 -17.63 -6.81
N THR A 283 25.20 -18.71 -7.25
CA THR A 283 25.08 -20.02 -6.60
C THR A 283 25.60 -19.97 -5.16
N LEU A 284 26.75 -19.32 -4.92
CA LEU A 284 27.30 -19.15 -3.57
C LEU A 284 26.35 -18.34 -2.67
N MET A 285 25.73 -17.30 -3.21
CA MET A 285 24.77 -16.48 -2.49
C MET A 285 23.52 -17.26 -2.08
N ASP A 286 22.94 -18.05 -3.00
CA ASP A 286 21.74 -18.86 -2.70
C ASP A 286 22.02 -19.85 -1.54
N GLN A 287 23.25 -20.37 -1.42
CA GLN A 287 23.66 -21.17 -0.26
C GLN A 287 23.64 -20.37 1.04
N ASN A 288 24.26 -19.17 1.01
CA ASN A 288 24.41 -18.28 2.16
C ASN A 288 23.06 -17.76 2.70
N PHE A 289 22.00 -17.83 1.90
CA PHE A 289 20.63 -17.44 2.26
C PHE A 289 19.93 -18.47 3.17
N THR A 290 20.36 -19.72 3.14
CA THR A 290 19.68 -20.84 3.82
C THR A 290 19.56 -20.71 5.35
N PRO A 291 20.60 -20.30 6.12
CA PRO A 291 20.61 -20.37 7.58
C PRO A 291 19.49 -19.62 8.31
N TYR A 292 19.05 -18.46 7.81
CA TYR A 292 18.06 -17.62 8.50
C TYR A 292 16.60 -18.04 8.24
N SER A 293 16.38 -19.06 7.41
CA SER A 293 15.06 -19.61 7.07
C SER A 293 14.76 -20.90 7.88
N THR A 294 14.63 -22.04 7.21
CA THR A 294 14.26 -23.34 7.82
C THR A 294 15.18 -23.78 8.96
N PRO A 295 16.52 -23.65 8.88
CA PRO A 295 17.41 -24.05 9.98
C PRO A 295 17.19 -23.22 11.26
N PHE A 296 16.84 -21.94 11.14
CA PHE A 296 16.55 -21.08 12.28
C PHE A 296 15.28 -21.54 13.01
N SER A 297 14.20 -21.81 12.26
CA SER A 297 12.96 -22.36 12.83
C SER A 297 13.17 -23.73 13.48
N LEU A 298 13.94 -24.62 12.85
CA LEU A 298 14.26 -25.95 13.40
C LEU A 298 15.12 -25.86 14.67
N TYR A 299 16.07 -24.92 14.72
CA TYR A 299 16.87 -24.65 15.91
C TYR A 299 16.00 -24.22 17.09
N LEU A 300 15.06 -23.29 16.87
CA LEU A 300 14.14 -22.83 17.91
C LEU A 300 13.19 -23.94 18.37
N LYS A 301 12.68 -24.76 17.45
CA LYS A 301 11.77 -25.89 17.74
C LYS A 301 12.43 -26.99 18.57
N ALA A 302 13.74 -27.20 18.40
CA ALA A 302 14.50 -28.19 19.16
C ALA A 302 14.71 -27.82 20.64
N LYS A 303 14.33 -26.60 21.07
CA LYS A 303 14.44 -26.12 22.45
C LYS A 303 13.08 -25.67 23.01
N PRO A 304 12.11 -26.59 23.19
CA PRO A 304 10.75 -26.27 23.63
C PRO A 304 10.70 -25.68 25.05
N GLU A 305 11.71 -25.93 25.89
CA GLU A 305 11.80 -25.39 27.26
C GLU A 305 12.09 -23.88 27.30
N ILE A 306 12.71 -23.33 26.25
CA ILE A 306 13.14 -21.93 26.16
C ILE A 306 12.24 -21.13 25.20
N TYR A 307 11.81 -21.77 24.11
CA TYR A 307 11.03 -21.12 23.05
C TYR A 307 9.64 -21.75 22.91
N SER A 308 8.61 -20.95 23.18
CA SER A 308 7.23 -21.32 22.88
C SER A 308 7.00 -21.40 21.36
N VAL A 309 5.97 -22.14 20.95
CA VAL A 309 5.58 -22.27 19.53
C VAL A 309 5.37 -20.90 18.86
N SER A 310 4.89 -19.90 19.61
CA SER A 310 4.77 -18.53 19.13
C SER A 310 6.14 -17.86 18.87
N ARG A 311 7.13 -18.07 19.75
CA ARG A 311 8.50 -17.55 19.57
C ARG A 311 9.24 -18.23 18.41
N VAL A 312 9.01 -19.51 18.19
CA VAL A 312 9.58 -20.28 17.05
C VAL A 312 9.19 -19.65 15.71
N ASN A 313 7.99 -19.09 15.60
CA ASN A 313 7.49 -18.48 14.37
C ASN A 313 7.77 -16.96 14.29
N THR A 314 7.86 -16.26 15.42
CA THR A 314 8.06 -14.79 15.43
C THR A 314 9.52 -14.38 15.35
N LEU A 315 10.46 -15.09 15.99
CA LEU A 315 11.87 -14.69 15.99
C LEU A 315 12.54 -14.71 14.61
N PRO A 316 12.28 -15.69 13.72
CA PRO A 316 12.82 -15.66 12.35
C PRO A 316 12.39 -14.45 11.54
N THR A 317 11.22 -13.86 11.82
CA THR A 317 10.73 -12.67 11.11
C THR A 317 11.62 -11.44 11.30
N ILE A 318 12.41 -11.40 12.40
CA ILE A 318 13.38 -10.33 12.64
C ILE A 318 14.49 -10.36 11.60
N ALA A 319 14.99 -11.56 11.25
CA ALA A 319 16.00 -11.72 10.21
C ALA A 319 15.44 -11.32 8.84
N THR A 320 14.18 -11.65 8.56
CA THR A 320 13.48 -11.25 7.33
C THR A 320 13.28 -9.73 7.24
N ALA A 321 12.90 -9.07 8.33
CA ALA A 321 12.77 -7.61 8.37
C ALA A 321 14.12 -6.92 8.15
N LEU A 322 15.20 -7.46 8.73
CA LEU A 322 16.56 -6.96 8.55
C LEU A 322 17.01 -7.09 7.09
N SER A 323 16.68 -8.21 6.43
CA SER A 323 16.93 -8.44 5.01
C SER A 323 16.31 -7.37 4.12
N VAL A 324 15.06 -6.99 4.38
CA VAL A 324 14.35 -5.93 3.62
C VAL A 324 15.06 -4.58 3.78
N VAL A 325 15.39 -4.20 5.01
CA VAL A 325 16.07 -2.92 5.28
C VAL A 325 17.47 -2.92 4.64
N ALA A 326 18.22 -4.01 4.78
CA ALA A 326 19.56 -4.15 4.20
C ALA A 326 19.52 -4.06 2.67
N ALA A 327 18.58 -4.72 2.00
CA ALA A 327 18.43 -4.69 0.55
C ALA A 327 18.14 -3.29 0.01
N LEU A 328 17.24 -2.54 0.66
CA LEU A 328 16.91 -1.17 0.25
C LEU A 328 18.08 -0.21 0.48
N VAL A 329 18.72 -0.28 1.66
CA VAL A 329 19.86 0.59 1.99
C VAL A 329 21.06 0.29 1.08
N ALA A 330 21.35 -0.98 0.83
CA ALA A 330 22.47 -1.38 -0.01
C ALA A 330 22.23 -1.03 -1.49
N GLY A 331 21.00 -1.22 -1.99
CA GLY A 331 20.61 -0.81 -3.35
C GLY A 331 20.74 0.70 -3.56
N VAL A 332 20.28 1.51 -2.60
CA VAL A 332 20.45 2.98 -2.62
C VAL A 332 21.93 3.36 -2.55
N THR A 333 22.73 2.66 -1.77
CA THR A 333 24.17 2.94 -1.62
C THR A 333 24.96 2.59 -2.87
N ALA A 334 24.66 1.46 -3.52
CA ALA A 334 25.29 1.06 -4.78
C ALA A 334 25.00 2.05 -5.92
N ASP A 335 23.76 2.53 -6.03
CA ASP A 335 23.39 3.56 -7.00
C ASP A 335 24.08 4.90 -6.69
N ARG A 336 24.26 5.26 -5.42
CA ARG A 336 24.94 6.49 -5.01
C ARG A 336 26.43 6.47 -5.31
N LEU A 337 27.10 5.37 -4.97
CA LEU A 337 28.54 5.21 -5.16
C LEU A 337 28.90 4.83 -6.61
N ARG A 338 27.90 4.48 -7.44
CA ARG A 338 28.07 3.83 -8.76
C ARG A 338 29.05 2.66 -8.68
N ASN A 339 29.02 1.97 -7.56
CA ASN A 339 29.98 0.95 -7.19
C ASN A 339 29.25 -0.18 -6.47
N PHE A 340 29.31 -1.37 -7.05
CA PHE A 340 28.62 -2.56 -6.55
C PHE A 340 29.47 -3.35 -5.55
N TRP A 341 30.80 -3.31 -5.64
CA TRP A 341 31.65 -4.16 -4.78
C TRP A 341 31.70 -3.67 -3.33
N ILE A 342 31.70 -2.35 -3.08
CA ILE A 342 31.76 -1.79 -1.71
C ILE A 342 30.52 -2.18 -0.90
N PRO A 343 29.27 -1.97 -1.38
CA PRO A 343 28.08 -2.38 -0.65
C PRO A 343 27.96 -3.90 -0.48
N SER A 344 28.40 -4.70 -1.47
CA SER A 344 28.42 -6.17 -1.36
C SER A 344 29.37 -6.66 -0.28
N VAL A 345 30.57 -6.08 -0.17
CA VAL A 345 31.52 -6.42 0.90
C VAL A 345 30.99 -5.97 2.27
N ALA A 346 30.44 -4.75 2.36
CA ALA A 346 29.92 -4.20 3.61
C ALA A 346 28.76 -5.03 4.20
N THR A 347 27.88 -5.55 3.34
CA THR A 347 26.74 -6.40 3.75
C THR A 347 27.13 -7.85 4.03
N SER A 348 28.20 -8.35 3.40
CA SER A 348 28.73 -9.70 3.65
C SER A 348 29.49 -9.82 4.99
N ILE A 349 30.00 -8.72 5.56
CA ILE A 349 30.75 -8.73 6.84
C ILE A 349 29.87 -9.19 8.02
N PRO A 350 28.68 -8.60 8.26
CA PRO A 350 27.75 -9.10 9.27
C PRO A 350 27.38 -10.58 9.09
N VAL A 351 27.19 -11.03 7.84
CA VAL A 351 26.89 -12.44 7.53
C VAL A 351 28.04 -13.35 7.95
N LEU A 352 29.28 -12.98 7.63
CA LEU A 352 30.48 -13.72 8.06
C LEU A 352 30.56 -13.84 9.58
N ILE A 353 30.33 -12.74 10.31
CA ILE A 353 30.29 -12.75 11.78
C ILE A 353 29.18 -13.67 12.28
N GLY A 354 27.99 -13.59 11.69
CA GLY A 354 26.85 -14.43 12.05
C GLY A 354 27.14 -15.92 11.87
N VAL A 355 27.74 -16.31 10.75
CA VAL A 355 28.09 -17.70 10.47
C VAL A 355 29.23 -18.20 11.38
N ILE A 356 30.23 -17.37 11.69
CA ILE A 356 31.30 -17.73 12.65
C ILE A 356 30.70 -18.05 14.03
N LEU A 357 29.74 -17.24 14.50
CA LEU A 357 29.04 -17.50 15.76
C LEU A 357 28.27 -18.84 15.74
N LEU A 358 27.68 -19.20 14.59
CA LEU A 358 26.98 -20.48 14.43
C LEU A 358 27.94 -21.68 14.37
N VAL A 359 29.16 -21.52 13.84
CA VAL A 359 30.19 -22.58 13.79
C VAL A 359 30.85 -22.84 15.14
N VAL A 360 31.17 -21.79 15.92
CA VAL A 360 31.89 -21.91 17.20
C VAL A 360 31.06 -22.65 18.26
N TYR A 361 29.72 -22.66 18.14
CA TYR A 361 28.72 -23.33 18.98
C TYR A 361 28.70 -22.90 20.47
N ASN A 362 29.84 -22.65 21.13
CA ASN A 362 29.98 -22.36 22.56
C ASN A 362 29.88 -20.86 22.92
N VAL A 363 28.94 -20.13 22.32
CA VAL A 363 28.75 -18.66 22.48
C VAL A 363 27.51 -18.28 23.30
N GLY A 364 26.85 -19.27 23.93
CA GLY A 364 25.58 -19.07 24.66
C GLY A 364 24.35 -18.89 23.75
N GLU A 365 23.15 -18.90 24.33
CA GLU A 365 21.89 -18.85 23.58
C GLU A 365 21.70 -17.53 22.81
N THR A 366 21.99 -16.40 23.48
CA THR A 366 21.91 -15.07 22.88
C THR A 366 22.88 -14.92 21.71
N GLY A 367 24.10 -15.45 21.82
CA GLY A 367 25.11 -15.41 20.75
C GLY A 367 24.65 -16.18 19.50
N ARG A 368 23.90 -17.28 19.67
CA ARG A 368 23.34 -18.05 18.55
C ARG A 368 22.17 -17.35 17.89
N LEU A 369 21.27 -16.75 18.68
CA LEU A 369 20.18 -15.92 18.13
C LEU A 369 20.73 -14.75 17.31
N VAL A 370 21.75 -14.06 17.82
CA VAL A 370 22.44 -12.99 17.08
C VAL A 370 23.07 -13.55 15.81
N GLY A 371 23.70 -14.74 15.87
CA GLY A 371 24.25 -15.43 14.69
C GLY A 371 23.22 -15.62 13.57
N PHE A 372 22.04 -16.17 13.90
CA PHE A 372 20.96 -16.35 12.93
C PHE A 372 20.40 -15.02 12.41
N ILE A 373 20.21 -14.01 13.27
CA ILE A 373 19.69 -12.70 12.86
C ILE A 373 20.66 -12.01 11.89
N LEU A 374 21.97 -12.04 12.16
CA LEU A 374 22.99 -11.41 11.30
C LEU A 374 23.06 -12.02 9.90
N THR A 375 22.73 -13.31 9.74
CA THR A 375 22.64 -13.92 8.40
C THR A 375 21.53 -13.34 7.52
N GLY A 376 20.57 -12.59 8.09
CA GLY A 376 19.55 -11.86 7.33
C GLY A 376 20.10 -10.74 6.42
N PHE A 377 21.31 -10.23 6.68
CA PHE A 377 21.96 -9.25 5.79
C PHE A 377 22.24 -9.79 4.37
N GLU A 378 22.25 -11.13 4.20
CA GLU A 378 22.52 -11.77 2.91
C GLU A 378 21.48 -11.40 1.83
N GLY A 379 20.24 -11.10 2.21
CA GLY A 379 19.22 -10.70 1.22
C GLY A 379 19.49 -9.37 0.52
N ALA A 380 20.50 -8.60 0.94
CA ALA A 380 20.97 -7.43 0.20
C ALA A 380 21.85 -7.80 -1.01
N ILE A 381 22.50 -8.96 -1.00
CA ILE A 381 23.42 -9.40 -2.06
C ILE A 381 22.67 -9.77 -3.34
N SER A 382 21.46 -10.32 -3.24
CA SER A 382 20.65 -10.72 -4.41
C SER A 382 20.34 -9.57 -5.36
N PRO A 383 19.75 -8.43 -4.93
CA PRO A 383 19.49 -7.31 -5.83
C PRO A 383 20.78 -6.63 -6.32
N LEU A 384 21.84 -6.59 -5.51
CA LEU A 384 23.14 -6.02 -5.91
C LEU A 384 23.77 -6.82 -7.06
N SER A 385 23.85 -8.14 -6.91
CA SER A 385 24.45 -9.05 -7.88
C SER A 385 23.67 -9.08 -9.20
N MET A 386 22.33 -9.10 -9.10
CA MET A 386 21.43 -9.07 -10.24
C MET A 386 21.59 -7.78 -11.05
N SER A 387 21.70 -6.65 -10.34
CA SER A 387 21.87 -5.33 -10.97
C SER A 387 23.26 -5.18 -11.57
N TRP A 388 24.29 -5.68 -10.90
CA TRP A 388 25.66 -5.66 -11.40
C TRP A 388 25.81 -6.48 -12.70
N ALA A 389 25.20 -7.67 -12.77
CA ALA A 389 25.14 -8.46 -13.99
C ALA A 389 24.39 -7.72 -15.11
N THR A 390 23.22 -7.16 -14.80
CA THR A 390 22.37 -6.43 -15.77
C THR A 390 23.09 -5.22 -16.37
N ILE A 391 23.87 -4.50 -15.58
CA ILE A 391 24.62 -3.30 -15.99
C ILE A 391 25.87 -3.67 -16.79
N THR A 392 26.62 -4.68 -16.33
CA THR A 392 27.82 -5.17 -17.05
C THR A 392 27.47 -5.62 -18.47
N MET A 393 26.24 -6.10 -18.65
CA MET A 393 25.75 -6.68 -19.90
C MET A 393 24.76 -5.75 -20.64
N ALA A 394 24.71 -4.46 -20.28
CA ALA A 394 23.78 -3.50 -20.88
C ALA A 394 23.92 -3.36 -22.41
N ASN A 395 25.12 -3.63 -22.94
CA ASN A 395 25.42 -3.54 -24.37
C ASN A 395 24.96 -4.76 -25.19
N ASP A 396 24.62 -5.89 -24.56
CA ASP A 396 24.18 -7.12 -25.24
C ASP A 396 22.94 -7.70 -24.51
N ALA A 397 21.76 -7.34 -25.03
CA ALA A 397 20.48 -7.75 -24.44
C ALA A 397 20.27 -9.27 -24.45
N GLU A 398 20.83 -9.98 -25.43
CA GLU A 398 20.73 -11.44 -25.55
C GLU A 398 21.59 -12.13 -24.50
N GLU A 399 22.85 -11.69 -24.36
CA GLU A 399 23.77 -12.20 -23.35
C GLU A 399 23.19 -11.96 -21.96
N ARG A 400 22.69 -10.75 -21.71
CA ARG A 400 22.04 -10.37 -20.45
C ARG A 400 20.89 -11.31 -20.12
N ALA A 401 19.92 -11.49 -21.02
CA ALA A 401 18.77 -12.35 -20.75
C ALA A 401 19.17 -13.81 -20.45
N ILE A 402 20.19 -14.35 -21.13
CA ILE A 402 20.68 -15.72 -20.92
C ILE A 402 21.44 -15.85 -19.61
N VAL A 403 22.33 -14.91 -19.27
CA VAL A 403 23.11 -14.97 -18.03
C VAL A 403 22.23 -14.73 -16.81
N THR A 404 21.34 -13.74 -16.84
CA THR A 404 20.43 -13.47 -15.72
C THR A 404 19.48 -14.65 -15.46
N ALA A 405 19.03 -15.32 -16.52
CA ALA A 405 18.28 -16.57 -16.39
C ALA A 405 19.15 -17.74 -15.89
N SER A 406 20.39 -17.86 -16.38
CA SER A 406 21.27 -18.95 -15.94
C SER A 406 21.65 -18.82 -14.46
N MET A 407 21.84 -17.58 -13.97
CA MET A 407 22.17 -17.31 -12.56
C MET A 407 21.13 -17.93 -11.63
N ASN A 408 19.86 -17.56 -11.78
CA ASN A 408 18.80 -18.06 -10.91
C ASN A 408 18.48 -19.55 -11.18
N ALA A 409 18.45 -20.02 -12.43
CA ALA A 409 18.12 -21.42 -12.73
C ALA A 409 19.14 -22.40 -12.13
N ILE A 410 20.43 -22.09 -12.24
CA ILE A 410 21.50 -22.94 -11.70
C ILE A 410 21.61 -22.75 -10.19
N GLY A 411 21.48 -21.52 -9.69
CA GLY A 411 21.50 -21.22 -8.26
C GLY A 411 20.43 -22.00 -7.48
N GLN A 412 19.18 -21.92 -7.93
CA GLN A 412 18.06 -22.62 -7.29
C GLN A 412 18.18 -24.14 -7.42
N ALA A 413 18.63 -24.65 -8.57
CA ALA A 413 18.89 -26.09 -8.74
C ALA A 413 19.97 -26.60 -7.77
N MET A 414 21.02 -25.82 -7.55
CA MET A 414 22.07 -26.16 -6.59
C MET A 414 21.58 -26.02 -5.15
N ALA A 415 20.84 -24.97 -4.81
CA ALA A 415 20.25 -24.77 -3.48
C ALA A 415 19.33 -25.92 -3.07
N ALA A 416 18.45 -26.36 -3.97
CA ALA A 416 17.54 -27.48 -3.71
C ALA A 416 18.29 -28.79 -3.38
N TRP A 417 19.41 -29.05 -4.06
CA TRP A 417 20.23 -30.24 -3.82
C TRP A 417 21.08 -30.13 -2.55
N THR A 418 21.76 -29.00 -2.34
CA THR A 418 22.69 -28.81 -1.22
C THR A 418 21.99 -28.74 0.12
N GLN A 419 20.77 -28.20 0.19
CA GLN A 419 19.99 -28.09 1.43
C GLN A 419 19.80 -29.47 2.10
N ILE A 420 19.61 -30.52 1.30
CA ILE A 420 19.42 -31.91 1.77
C ILE A 420 20.64 -32.40 2.55
N PHE A 421 21.85 -32.04 2.11
CA PHE A 421 23.11 -32.47 2.73
C PHE A 421 23.59 -31.54 3.83
N GLN A 422 23.35 -30.23 3.68
CA GLN A 422 23.82 -29.22 4.63
C GLN A 422 22.96 -29.17 5.90
N TYR A 423 21.64 -29.30 5.78
CA TYR A 423 20.69 -29.14 6.89
C TYR A 423 19.70 -30.31 7.00
N PRO A 424 20.16 -31.57 7.13
CA PRO A 424 19.27 -32.69 7.37
C PRO A 424 18.55 -32.51 8.71
N ALA A 425 17.23 -32.71 8.73
CA ALA A 425 16.40 -32.49 9.92
C ALA A 425 16.84 -33.30 11.15
N ILE A 426 17.47 -34.46 10.92
CA ILE A 426 18.02 -35.36 11.95
C ILE A 426 19.19 -34.70 12.71
N SER A 427 19.89 -33.74 12.09
CA SER A 427 21.03 -33.04 12.69
C SER A 427 20.65 -31.75 13.43
N ALA A 428 19.35 -31.46 13.56
CA ALA A 428 18.87 -30.38 14.41
C ALA A 428 19.19 -30.68 15.89
N PRO A 429 19.59 -29.70 16.72
CA PRO A 429 19.82 -28.27 16.45
C PRO A 429 21.24 -27.89 16.02
N TYR A 430 22.16 -28.84 15.87
CA TYR A 430 23.60 -28.56 15.79
C TYR A 430 24.07 -28.17 14.38
N PHE A 431 23.50 -28.78 13.33
CA PHE A 431 23.77 -28.50 11.91
C PHE A 431 25.24 -28.18 11.54
N ARG A 432 26.20 -28.88 12.17
CA ARG A 432 27.64 -28.53 12.10
C ARG A 432 28.18 -28.51 10.67
N THR A 433 27.80 -29.50 9.87
CA THR A 433 28.20 -29.60 8.45
C THR A 433 27.65 -28.42 7.62
N GLY A 434 26.39 -28.05 7.84
CA GLY A 434 25.76 -26.91 7.17
C GLY A 434 26.45 -25.59 7.51
N PHE A 435 26.71 -25.31 8.78
CA PHE A 435 27.38 -24.07 9.17
C PHE A 435 28.84 -23.97 8.69
N ILE A 436 29.58 -25.08 8.66
CA ILE A 436 30.94 -25.12 8.10
C ILE A 436 30.89 -24.87 6.58
N SER A 437 29.97 -25.53 5.88
CA SER A 437 29.75 -25.29 4.46
C SER A 437 29.45 -23.82 4.19
N ASN A 438 28.57 -23.22 5.01
CA ASN A 438 28.16 -21.84 4.86
C ASN A 438 29.31 -20.84 5.11
N LEU A 439 30.21 -21.17 6.05
CA LEU A 439 31.40 -20.36 6.30
C LEU A 439 32.34 -20.36 5.08
N VAL A 440 32.56 -21.53 4.49
CA VAL A 440 33.39 -21.67 3.29
C VAL A 440 32.78 -20.94 2.10
N THR A 441 31.45 -21.07 1.88
CA THR A 441 30.76 -20.36 0.80
C THR A 441 30.71 -18.85 1.01
N THR A 442 30.64 -18.38 2.27
CA THR A 442 30.73 -16.94 2.59
C THR A 442 32.13 -16.39 2.28
N ILE A 443 33.20 -17.12 2.60
CA ILE A 443 34.57 -16.73 2.24
C ILE A 443 34.76 -16.74 0.72
N ALA A 444 34.24 -17.77 0.03
CA ALA A 444 34.26 -17.84 -1.42
C ALA A 444 33.45 -16.70 -2.07
N GLN A 445 32.37 -16.24 -1.43
CA GLN A 445 31.60 -15.08 -1.88
C GLN A 445 32.46 -13.80 -1.90
N PHE A 446 33.25 -13.52 -0.85
CA PHE A 446 34.18 -12.38 -0.87
C PHE A 446 35.19 -12.46 -2.03
N LEU A 447 35.75 -13.65 -2.29
CA LEU A 447 36.67 -13.87 -3.41
C LEU A 447 35.97 -13.65 -4.75
N SER A 448 34.74 -14.12 -4.91
CA SER A 448 33.96 -13.95 -6.14
C SER A 448 33.60 -12.49 -6.39
N VAL A 449 33.21 -11.71 -5.36
CA VAL A 449 32.95 -10.27 -5.47
C VAL A 449 34.23 -9.52 -5.89
N GLY A 450 35.37 -9.87 -5.29
CA GLY A 450 36.67 -9.32 -5.68
C GLY A 450 37.06 -9.65 -7.12
N LEU A 451 36.80 -10.89 -7.56
CA LEU A 451 37.07 -11.33 -8.93
C LEU A 451 36.18 -10.60 -9.95
N ILE A 452 34.89 -10.43 -9.67
CA ILE A 452 33.98 -9.66 -10.53
C ILE A 452 34.46 -8.20 -10.61
N ALA A 453 34.81 -7.58 -9.48
CA ALA A 453 35.34 -6.21 -9.46
C ALA A 453 36.60 -6.07 -10.32
N PHE A 454 37.54 -7.01 -10.20
CA PHE A 454 38.76 -7.03 -10.99
C PHE A 454 38.49 -7.20 -12.48
N LEU A 455 37.63 -8.14 -12.88
CA LEU A 455 37.32 -8.43 -14.28
C LEU A 455 36.54 -7.29 -14.96
N VAL A 456 35.60 -6.68 -14.25
CA VAL A 456 34.88 -5.48 -14.72
C VAL A 456 35.86 -4.32 -14.91
N HIS A 457 36.73 -4.05 -13.92
CA HIS A 457 37.73 -2.98 -14.02
C HIS A 457 38.72 -3.21 -15.17
N ARG A 458 39.13 -4.46 -15.39
CA ARG A 458 39.99 -4.86 -16.51
C ARG A 458 39.32 -4.59 -17.86
N ASP A 459 38.05 -4.95 -18.01
CA ASP A 459 37.33 -4.83 -19.28
C ASP A 459 36.93 -3.37 -19.58
N THR A 460 36.70 -2.55 -18.54
CA THR A 460 36.59 -1.08 -18.63
C THR A 460 37.90 -0.46 -19.08
N ARG A 461 39.05 -0.85 -18.50
CA ARG A 461 40.38 -0.37 -18.91
C ARG A 461 40.75 -0.75 -20.36
N LYS A 462 40.29 -1.90 -20.84
CA LYS A 462 40.50 -2.36 -22.22
C LYS A 462 39.55 -1.73 -23.24
N GLY A 463 38.68 -0.81 -22.83
CA GLY A 463 37.71 -0.13 -23.70
C GLY A 463 36.63 -1.06 -24.30
N ARG A 464 36.49 -2.29 -23.77
CA ARG A 464 35.50 -3.27 -24.24
C ARG A 464 34.11 -3.03 -23.63
N LEU A 465 34.08 -2.29 -22.54
CA LEU A 465 32.88 -1.71 -21.93
C LEU A 465 32.95 -0.19 -22.10
N SER A 466 31.85 0.45 -22.50
CA SER A 466 31.80 1.91 -22.67
C SER A 466 32.14 2.61 -21.34
N SER A 467 33.11 3.53 -21.38
CA SER A 467 33.58 4.33 -20.23
C SER A 467 32.45 5.13 -19.53
N ASN A 468 31.30 5.29 -20.18
CA ASN A 468 30.18 6.08 -19.69
C ASN A 468 29.43 5.45 -18.49
N GLY A 469 29.75 4.20 -18.12
CA GLY A 469 29.14 3.51 -16.98
C GLY A 469 29.75 3.83 -15.61
N THR A 470 31.01 4.31 -15.54
CA THR A 470 31.75 4.39 -14.25
C THR A 470 32.42 5.74 -13.96
N HIS A 471 32.75 6.58 -14.94
CA HIS A 471 33.25 7.95 -14.69
C HIS A 471 32.81 8.89 -15.82
N LEU A 472 32.06 9.95 -15.51
CA LEU A 472 31.72 11.03 -16.43
C LEU A 472 32.01 12.38 -15.74
N THR A 473 33.14 12.99 -16.09
CA THR A 473 33.37 14.44 -15.98
C THR A 473 32.89 15.09 -17.28
N MET A 474 32.00 16.07 -17.19
CA MET A 474 31.45 16.80 -18.34
C MET A 474 32.50 17.73 -18.96
N ALA A 475 32.51 17.82 -20.29
CA ALA A 475 33.21 18.87 -21.03
C ALA A 475 32.48 20.23 -20.84
N PRO A 476 33.19 21.37 -20.89
CA PRO A 476 32.58 22.68 -20.66
C PRO A 476 31.67 23.10 -21.84
N PRO A 477 30.63 23.90 -21.60
CA PRO A 477 29.70 24.31 -22.64
C PRO A 477 30.30 25.40 -23.53
N ILE A 478 30.00 25.33 -24.83
CA ILE A 478 30.25 26.41 -25.80
C ILE A 478 29.16 27.47 -25.59
N GLU A 479 29.56 28.70 -25.26
CA GLU A 479 28.66 29.85 -25.15
C GLU A 479 28.29 30.37 -26.55
N PRO A 480 26.99 30.59 -26.85
CA PRO A 480 26.59 31.34 -28.03
C PRO A 480 26.53 32.85 -27.73
N GLU A 481 27.06 33.62 -28.69
CA GLU A 481 27.10 35.08 -28.74
C GLU A 481 25.67 35.66 -28.85
N VAL A 482 25.29 36.56 -27.94
CA VAL A 482 23.95 37.18 -27.89
C VAL A 482 24.04 38.63 -28.38
N THR A 483 23.38 38.93 -29.48
CA THR A 483 23.06 40.31 -29.91
C THR A 483 21.83 40.85 -29.17
N PRO A 484 21.78 42.14 -28.79
CA PRO A 484 20.70 42.67 -27.95
C PRO A 484 19.51 43.12 -28.80
N ALA A 485 18.30 42.75 -28.39
CA ALA A 485 17.06 43.35 -28.89
C ALA A 485 16.08 43.58 -27.75
N HIS A 486 15.76 44.87 -27.59
CA HIS A 486 14.64 45.56 -26.96
C HIS A 486 13.87 44.91 -25.78
N ASP A 487 14.02 45.62 -24.65
CA ASP A 487 13.17 45.64 -23.47
C ASP A 487 11.76 46.15 -23.82
N ASP A 488 10.74 45.38 -23.41
CA ASP A 488 9.39 45.86 -23.02
C ASP A 488 8.48 44.66 -22.71
N SER A 489 8.55 44.14 -21.48
CA SER A 489 7.38 43.57 -20.80
C SER A 489 7.66 43.37 -19.31
N GLN A 490 6.76 43.90 -18.48
CA GLN A 490 6.83 43.79 -17.03
C GLN A 490 6.87 42.31 -16.58
N THR A 491 8.02 41.89 -16.06
CA THR A 491 8.22 40.58 -15.44
C THR A 491 7.36 40.40 -14.19
N ILE A 492 6.26 39.66 -14.31
CA ILE A 492 5.60 39.02 -13.16
C ILE A 492 6.55 37.91 -12.68
N THR A 493 7.16 38.11 -11.51
CA THR A 493 8.02 37.11 -10.86
C THR A 493 7.20 35.87 -10.47
N ARG A 494 7.25 34.79 -11.27
CA ARG A 494 6.67 33.48 -10.93
C ARG A 494 7.40 32.85 -9.74
N SER A 495 6.80 32.92 -8.55
CA SER A 495 7.31 32.32 -7.32
C SER A 495 7.43 30.78 -7.40
N ARG A 496 8.61 30.25 -7.06
CA ARG A 496 8.99 28.82 -7.10
C ARG A 496 8.14 27.99 -6.11
N SER A 497 7.29 27.08 -6.61
CA SER A 497 6.42 26.24 -5.76
C SER A 497 7.20 25.32 -4.81
N SER A 498 6.84 25.33 -3.53
CA SER A 498 7.49 24.55 -2.48
C SER A 498 6.75 23.24 -2.18
N TRP A 499 7.47 22.11 -2.14
CA TRP A 499 6.87 20.76 -2.04
C TRP A 499 5.98 20.57 -0.81
N TYR A 500 6.42 21.10 0.34
CA TYR A 500 5.67 20.99 1.58
C TYR A 500 4.36 21.82 1.57
N ARG A 501 4.11 22.66 0.56
CA ARG A 501 2.91 23.51 0.46
C ARG A 501 1.86 23.00 -0.54
N SER A 502 2.06 21.83 -1.15
CA SER A 502 1.09 21.29 -2.12
C SER A 502 -0.09 20.57 -1.48
N ILE A 503 -1.20 20.52 -2.21
CA ILE A 503 -2.38 19.71 -1.82
C ILE A 503 -2.01 18.26 -1.51
N PRO A 504 -1.32 17.47 -2.37
CA PRO A 504 -1.09 16.06 -2.07
C PRO A 504 -0.25 15.83 -0.81
N PHE A 505 0.74 16.70 -0.53
CA PHE A 505 1.51 16.62 0.71
C PHE A 505 0.66 16.97 1.93
N GLN A 506 -0.16 18.03 1.85
CA GLN A 506 -1.08 18.42 2.92
C GLN A 506 -2.11 17.33 3.21
N ILE A 507 -2.68 16.72 2.17
CA ILE A 507 -3.62 15.60 2.29
C ILE A 507 -2.92 14.36 2.84
N ALA A 508 -1.67 14.08 2.45
CA ALA A 508 -0.90 12.96 3.00
C ALA A 508 -0.57 13.16 4.48
N VAL A 509 -0.23 14.38 4.90
CA VAL A 509 -0.04 14.72 6.32
C VAL A 509 -1.35 14.53 7.07
N ALA A 510 -2.46 15.11 6.61
CA ALA A 510 -3.78 14.94 7.21
C ALA A 510 -4.15 13.46 7.33
N SER A 511 -4.03 12.69 6.24
CA SER A 511 -4.25 11.23 6.18
C SER A 511 -3.36 10.44 7.14
N GLY A 512 -2.10 10.84 7.31
CA GLY A 512 -1.19 10.26 8.29
C GLY A 512 -1.67 10.48 9.73
N VAL A 513 -2.17 11.68 10.04
CA VAL A 513 -2.79 11.92 11.35
C VAL A 513 -4.11 11.14 11.48
N SER A 514 -4.94 11.06 10.43
CA SER A 514 -6.18 10.25 10.44
C SER A 514 -5.89 8.78 10.73
N PHE A 515 -4.82 8.22 10.14
CA PHE A 515 -4.40 6.84 10.40
C PHE A 515 -4.03 6.63 11.88
N THR A 516 -3.16 7.51 12.41
CA THR A 516 -2.62 7.38 13.78
C THR A 516 -3.65 7.67 14.87
N ALA A 517 -4.53 8.64 14.69
CA ALA A 517 -5.47 9.08 15.71
C ALA A 517 -6.85 8.42 15.55
N PRO A 518 -7.78 8.93 14.71
CA PRO A 518 -9.10 8.32 14.60
C PRO A 518 -9.09 6.90 14.02
N GLY A 519 -8.12 6.53 13.17
CA GLY A 519 -7.96 5.18 12.65
C GLY A 519 -7.62 4.17 13.74
N MET A 520 -6.66 4.48 14.62
CA MET A 520 -6.37 3.62 15.79
C MET A 520 -7.51 3.63 16.81
N TRP A 521 -8.24 4.74 16.94
CA TRP A 521 -9.42 4.80 17.80
C TRP A 521 -10.55 3.91 17.29
N ASP A 522 -10.80 3.92 15.97
CA ASP A 522 -11.73 3.00 15.33
C ASP A 522 -11.26 1.55 15.48
N ALA A 523 -9.93 1.31 15.46
CA ALA A 523 -9.37 -0.01 15.70
C ALA A 523 -9.69 -0.52 17.11
N LEU A 524 -9.59 0.32 18.14
CA LEU A 524 -10.00 -0.04 19.51
C LEU A 524 -11.49 -0.36 19.59
N ASN A 525 -12.34 0.47 18.98
CA ASN A 525 -13.78 0.31 19.05
C ASN A 525 -14.31 -0.89 18.26
N ASN A 526 -13.69 -1.20 17.11
CA ASN A 526 -14.05 -2.35 16.28
C ASN A 526 -13.77 -3.71 16.95
N LEU A 527 -13.01 -3.74 18.04
CA LEU A 527 -12.85 -4.94 18.89
C LEU A 527 -14.13 -5.28 19.69
N GLY A 528 -15.13 -4.39 19.67
CA GLY A 528 -16.36 -4.50 20.44
C GLY A 528 -16.15 -4.03 21.87
N ALA A 529 -16.88 -2.99 22.28
CA ALA A 529 -16.73 -2.36 23.59
C ALA A 529 -15.27 -2.01 23.95
N GLY A 530 -14.48 -1.51 22.98
CA GLY A 530 -13.10 -1.12 23.23
C GLY A 530 -12.18 -2.29 23.63
N GLY A 531 -12.60 -3.54 23.42
CA GLY A 531 -11.91 -4.76 23.87
C GLY A 531 -12.25 -5.21 25.30
N ALA A 532 -13.26 -4.60 25.93
CA ALA A 532 -13.74 -5.00 27.26
C ALA A 532 -14.66 -6.23 27.22
N ALA A 533 -14.82 -6.89 28.37
CA ALA A 533 -15.73 -8.03 28.54
C ALA A 533 -17.21 -7.62 28.64
N GLU A 534 -17.48 -6.42 29.16
CA GLU A 534 -18.83 -5.84 29.27
C GLU A 534 -18.92 -4.50 28.51
N PRO A 535 -20.02 -4.26 27.77
CA PRO A 535 -20.12 -3.10 26.88
C PRO A 535 -20.43 -1.77 27.58
N TYR A 536 -21.06 -1.79 28.75
CA TYR A 536 -21.76 -0.62 29.31
C TYR A 536 -20.83 0.55 29.66
N ALA A 537 -19.72 0.28 30.36
CA ALA A 537 -18.75 1.30 30.73
C ALA A 537 -18.09 1.96 29.51
N VAL A 538 -17.85 1.17 28.45
CA VAL A 538 -17.23 1.68 27.22
C VAL A 538 -18.26 2.40 26.34
N SER A 539 -19.51 1.95 26.30
CA SER A 539 -20.61 2.68 25.68
C SER A 539 -20.83 4.04 26.34
N ALA A 540 -20.80 4.11 27.68
CA ALA A 540 -20.89 5.37 28.42
C ALA A 540 -19.70 6.31 28.13
N ALA A 541 -18.48 5.76 28.11
CA ALA A 541 -17.27 6.48 27.73
C ALA A 541 -17.37 7.05 26.30
N ASN A 542 -17.84 6.26 25.34
CA ASN A 542 -18.04 6.69 23.96
C ASN A 542 -19.15 7.73 23.82
N ALA A 543 -20.25 7.59 24.56
CA ALA A 543 -21.30 8.60 24.62
C ALA A 543 -20.75 9.95 25.13
N LEU A 544 -19.88 9.91 26.15
CA LEU A 544 -19.19 11.10 26.65
C LEU A 544 -18.24 11.72 25.61
N VAL A 545 -17.44 10.90 24.91
CA VAL A 545 -16.57 11.34 23.80
C VAL A 545 -17.40 12.09 22.77
N TYR A 546 -18.45 11.45 22.25
CA TYR A 546 -19.25 12.01 21.17
C TYR A 546 -20.11 13.21 21.61
N GLY A 547 -20.57 13.25 22.85
CA GLY A 547 -21.36 14.37 23.37
C GLY A 547 -20.54 15.65 23.45
N LEU A 548 -19.32 15.57 23.99
CA LEU A 548 -18.39 16.70 24.01
C LEU A 548 -17.88 17.04 22.61
N PHE A 549 -17.64 16.03 21.78
CA PHE A 549 -17.26 16.20 20.38
C PHE A 549 -18.34 17.00 19.62
N ALA A 550 -19.62 16.65 19.76
CA ALA A 550 -20.72 17.34 19.08
C ALA A 550 -20.73 18.85 19.36
N ILE A 551 -20.54 19.24 20.63
CA ILE A 551 -20.53 20.64 21.07
C ILE A 551 -19.27 21.35 20.58
N VAL A 552 -18.10 20.74 20.80
CA VAL A 552 -16.81 21.37 20.49
C VAL A 552 -16.60 21.47 18.98
N CYS A 553 -17.07 20.52 18.17
CA CYS A 553 -16.88 20.51 16.72
C CYS A 553 -17.54 21.71 16.01
N VAL A 554 -18.75 22.09 16.45
CA VAL A 554 -19.47 23.25 15.90
C VAL A 554 -18.69 24.54 16.20
N ALA A 555 -18.18 24.68 17.43
CA ALA A 555 -17.34 25.81 17.82
C ALA A 555 -15.95 25.78 17.15
N ALA A 556 -15.38 24.59 16.96
CA ALA A 556 -14.04 24.38 16.43
C ALA A 556 -13.91 24.84 14.98
N GLY A 557 -14.98 24.77 14.17
CA GLY A 557 -14.98 25.35 12.83
C GLY A 557 -14.61 26.84 12.83
N ALA A 558 -15.19 27.62 13.76
CA ALA A 558 -14.86 29.03 13.97
C ALA A 558 -13.48 29.24 14.59
N ILE A 559 -13.11 28.43 15.58
CA ILE A 559 -11.81 28.56 16.25
C ILE A 559 -10.66 28.26 15.28
N ASN A 560 -10.77 27.18 14.50
CA ASN A 560 -9.75 26.72 13.55
C ASN A 560 -9.45 27.73 12.44
N ASN A 561 -10.43 28.53 12.02
CA ASN A 561 -10.22 29.61 11.04
C ASN A 561 -9.29 30.71 11.59
N ARG A 562 -9.33 30.95 12.91
CA ARG A 562 -8.51 31.96 13.60
C ARG A 562 -7.15 31.45 14.03
N ILE A 563 -7.10 30.31 14.73
CA ILE A 563 -5.83 29.73 15.21
C ILE A 563 -5.04 29.10 14.06
N GLY A 564 -5.72 28.70 12.99
CA GLY A 564 -5.17 28.00 11.83
C GLY A 564 -5.40 26.48 11.91
N LEU A 565 -5.76 25.89 10.77
CA LEU A 565 -6.07 24.45 10.62
C LEU A 565 -4.95 23.52 11.13
N ARG A 566 -3.69 23.96 11.05
CA ARG A 566 -2.52 23.24 11.62
C ARG A 566 -2.67 23.03 13.12
N TYR A 567 -2.99 24.08 13.86
CA TYR A 567 -3.09 23.99 15.31
C TYR A 567 -4.37 23.29 15.75
N GLY A 568 -5.45 23.37 14.95
CA GLY A 568 -6.64 22.54 15.12
C GLY A 568 -6.32 21.04 15.07
N LEU A 569 -5.53 20.59 14.08
CA LEU A 569 -5.06 19.20 14.00
C LEU A 569 -4.14 18.80 15.17
N VAL A 570 -3.23 19.69 15.59
CA VAL A 570 -2.33 19.46 16.73
C VAL A 570 -3.09 19.25 18.03
N LEU A 571 -4.00 20.18 18.36
CA LEU A 571 -4.88 20.06 19.54
C LEU A 571 -5.73 18.80 19.47
N GLY A 572 -6.12 18.42 18.25
CA GLY A 572 -6.92 17.24 17.99
C GLY A 572 -6.21 15.90 18.19
N ALA A 573 -4.91 15.83 17.92
CA ALA A 573 -4.15 14.58 18.04
C ALA A 573 -3.86 14.16 19.50
N ILE A 574 -3.88 15.10 20.45
CA ILE A 574 -3.40 14.88 21.83
C ILE A 574 -4.35 14.00 22.66
N GLY A 575 -5.66 14.06 22.44
CA GLY A 575 -6.62 13.36 23.32
C GLY A 575 -6.75 11.86 23.03
N TYR A 576 -6.42 11.40 21.82
CA TYR A 576 -6.56 9.99 21.42
C TYR A 576 -5.65 9.02 22.23
N PRO A 577 -4.34 9.28 22.41
CA PRO A 577 -3.49 8.44 23.27
C PRO A 577 -3.99 8.35 24.72
N ILE A 578 -4.56 9.43 25.27
CA ILE A 578 -5.04 9.49 26.65
C ILE A 578 -6.28 8.59 26.82
N TYR A 579 -7.19 8.58 25.84
CA TYR A 579 -8.30 7.63 25.82
C TYR A 579 -7.82 6.18 25.73
N GLY A 580 -6.85 5.88 24.86
CA GLY A 580 -6.24 4.56 24.76
C GLY A 580 -5.62 4.10 26.08
N ALA A 581 -4.92 5.00 26.78
CA ALA A 581 -4.38 4.75 28.12
C ALA A 581 -5.48 4.50 29.16
N GLY A 582 -6.60 5.25 29.08
CA GLY A 582 -7.77 5.06 29.94
C GLY A 582 -8.44 3.69 29.77
N LEU A 583 -8.59 3.23 28.53
CA LEU A 583 -9.09 1.88 28.23
C LEU A 583 -8.13 0.80 28.73
N TYR A 584 -6.83 1.00 28.52
CA TYR A 584 -5.81 0.09 29.01
C TYR A 584 -5.89 -0.07 30.52
N THR A 585 -5.82 1.04 31.29
CA THR A 585 -5.83 0.92 32.75
C THR A 585 -7.13 0.29 33.21
N ASN A 586 -8.30 0.72 32.72
CA ASN A 586 -9.60 0.24 33.16
C ASN A 586 -9.79 -1.28 33.01
N ASN A 587 -9.16 -1.90 32.01
CA ASN A 587 -9.25 -3.34 31.77
C ASN A 587 -8.34 -4.18 32.68
N TYR A 588 -7.27 -3.60 33.24
CA TYR A 588 -6.32 -4.32 34.13
C TYR A 588 -6.47 -3.90 35.60
N HIS A 589 -6.88 -2.66 35.82
CA HIS A 589 -7.18 -2.07 37.11
C HIS A 589 -8.50 -1.32 36.95
N PRO A 590 -9.57 -1.62 37.71
CA PRO A 590 -10.89 -0.98 37.55
C PRO A 590 -10.86 0.51 37.95
N THR A 591 -10.24 1.35 37.13
CA THR A 591 -10.04 2.80 37.29
C THR A 591 -10.93 3.57 36.34
N THR A 592 -12.25 3.45 36.54
CA THR A 592 -13.28 4.05 35.68
C THR A 592 -13.14 5.56 35.52
N TRP A 593 -12.64 6.27 36.56
CA TRP A 593 -12.46 7.72 36.50
C TRP A 593 -11.46 8.14 35.41
N PHE A 594 -10.37 7.39 35.21
CA PHE A 594 -9.33 7.73 34.24
C PHE A 594 -9.80 7.45 32.82
N LEU A 595 -10.61 6.41 32.62
CA LEU A 595 -11.32 6.17 31.36
C LEU A 595 -12.27 7.33 31.02
N LEU A 596 -13.07 7.81 31.97
CA LEU A 596 -13.98 8.93 31.74
C LEU A 596 -13.23 10.24 31.48
N PHE A 597 -12.15 10.51 32.22
CA PHE A 597 -11.29 11.66 32.00
C PHE A 597 -10.62 11.63 30.61
N GLY A 598 -10.05 10.48 30.22
CA GLY A 598 -9.46 10.29 28.89
C GLY A 598 -10.50 10.41 27.77
N SER A 599 -11.72 9.92 28.01
CA SER A 599 -12.86 10.07 27.10
C SER A 599 -13.28 11.52 26.92
N ALA A 600 -13.33 12.30 28.00
CA ALA A 600 -13.67 13.71 27.93
C ALA A 600 -12.63 14.52 27.14
N LEU A 601 -11.33 14.31 27.43
CA LEU A 601 -10.24 14.94 26.69
C LEU A 601 -10.23 14.52 25.22
N CYS A 602 -10.48 13.24 24.94
CA CYS A 602 -10.59 12.75 23.57
C CYS A 602 -11.75 13.40 22.83
N GLY A 603 -12.93 13.54 23.44
CA GLY A 603 -14.09 14.23 22.84
C GLY A 603 -13.80 15.69 22.48
N ILE A 604 -13.19 16.45 23.39
CA ILE A 604 -12.79 17.84 23.13
C ILE A 604 -11.77 17.90 21.99
N SER A 605 -10.72 17.06 22.05
CA SER A 605 -9.69 17.02 21.01
C SER A 605 -10.27 16.62 19.64
N ALA A 606 -11.14 15.61 19.59
CA ALA A 606 -11.78 15.16 18.36
C ALA A 606 -12.60 16.27 17.69
N GLY A 607 -13.24 17.15 18.47
CA GLY A 607 -13.91 18.34 17.95
C GLY A 607 -12.99 19.25 17.14
N PHE A 608 -11.81 19.56 17.67
CA PHE A 608 -10.80 20.34 16.93
C PHE A 608 -10.24 19.57 15.73
N PHE A 609 -9.95 18.29 15.92
CA PHE A 609 -9.37 17.40 14.92
C PHE A 609 -10.23 17.34 13.66
N TRP A 610 -11.48 16.92 13.81
CA TRP A 610 -12.34 16.61 12.68
C TRP A 610 -12.83 17.87 11.97
N ALA A 611 -13.06 18.97 12.68
CA ALA A 611 -13.39 20.25 12.06
C ALA A 611 -12.22 20.76 11.19
N ALA A 612 -10.97 20.66 11.69
CA ALA A 612 -9.79 21.07 10.93
C ALA A 612 -9.54 20.14 9.74
N GLU A 613 -9.59 18.84 9.96
CA GLU A 613 -9.31 17.83 8.95
C GLU A 613 -10.31 17.86 7.80
N ALA A 614 -11.61 17.89 8.10
CA ALA A 614 -12.65 17.96 7.08
C ALA A 614 -12.52 19.21 6.19
N ALA A 615 -12.19 20.36 6.79
CA ALA A 615 -11.93 21.58 6.05
C ALA A 615 -10.69 21.47 5.14
N ILE A 616 -9.63 20.78 5.58
CA ILE A 616 -8.44 20.51 4.77
C ILE A 616 -8.77 19.60 3.59
N ILE A 617 -9.42 18.46 3.85
CA ILE A 617 -9.70 17.43 2.84
C ILE A 617 -10.67 17.94 1.77
N ILE A 618 -11.69 18.72 2.14
CA ILE A 618 -12.67 19.23 1.17
C ILE A 618 -12.21 20.56 0.54
N GLY A 619 -11.49 21.40 1.29
CA GLY A 619 -11.18 22.78 0.91
C GLY A 619 -9.89 22.96 0.11
N TYR A 620 -8.90 22.09 0.32
CA TYR A 620 -7.61 22.20 -0.37
C TYR A 620 -7.69 21.74 -1.84
N PRO A 621 -8.32 20.60 -2.15
CA PRO A 621 -8.47 20.15 -3.53
C PRO A 621 -9.42 21.01 -4.37
N SER A 622 -9.15 21.06 -5.67
CA SER A 622 -10.09 21.63 -6.65
C SER A 622 -11.39 20.81 -6.72
N PRO A 623 -12.55 21.43 -7.00
CA PRO A 623 -13.85 20.75 -7.10
C PRO A 623 -13.85 19.43 -7.89
N LYS A 624 -13.10 19.39 -9.01
CA LYS A 624 -12.98 18.25 -9.93
C LYS A 624 -12.35 16.97 -9.35
N GLU A 625 -11.58 17.09 -8.26
CA GLU A 625 -10.81 15.97 -7.68
C GLU A 625 -11.25 15.66 -6.24
N ARG A 626 -12.32 16.29 -5.75
CA ARG A 626 -12.70 16.23 -4.32
C ARG A 626 -13.09 14.83 -3.87
N ALA A 627 -13.91 14.08 -4.61
CA ALA A 627 -14.35 12.77 -4.12
C ALA A 627 -13.20 11.77 -4.07
N PHE A 628 -12.25 11.85 -5.01
CA PHE A 628 -11.01 11.08 -4.99
C PHE A 628 -10.15 11.34 -3.74
N TYR A 629 -9.90 12.60 -3.35
CA TYR A 629 -9.13 12.89 -2.14
C TYR A 629 -9.90 12.54 -0.86
N ILE A 630 -11.23 12.67 -0.85
CA ILE A 630 -12.07 12.15 0.24
C ILE A 630 -11.91 10.62 0.34
N ALA A 631 -11.86 9.88 -0.78
CA ALA A 631 -11.63 8.43 -0.77
C ALA A 631 -10.23 8.05 -0.26
N ILE A 632 -9.19 8.81 -0.62
CA ILE A 632 -7.82 8.62 -0.07
C ILE A 632 -7.82 8.80 1.45
N TRP A 633 -8.42 9.88 1.93
CA TRP A 633 -8.53 10.17 3.35
C TRP A 633 -9.28 9.06 4.10
N GLN A 634 -10.42 8.62 3.56
CA GLN A 634 -11.21 7.55 4.17
C GLN A 634 -10.42 6.23 4.19
N THR A 635 -9.67 5.94 3.12
CA THR A 635 -8.78 4.76 3.05
C THR A 635 -7.69 4.82 4.11
N ALA A 636 -7.07 5.99 4.32
CA ALA A 636 -6.06 6.17 5.35
C ALA A 636 -6.63 5.95 6.75
N LYS A 637 -7.82 6.49 7.03
CA LYS A 637 -8.54 6.23 8.28
C LYS A 637 -8.86 4.74 8.46
N SER A 638 -9.44 4.08 7.45
CA SER A 638 -9.79 2.65 7.47
C SER A 638 -8.59 1.71 7.51
N SER A 639 -7.40 2.16 7.09
CA SER A 639 -6.18 1.38 7.23
C SER A 639 -5.75 1.20 8.68
N GLY A 640 -6.15 2.11 9.58
CA GLY A 640 -5.89 2.01 11.00
C GLY A 640 -6.51 0.76 11.63
N PRO A 641 -7.84 0.58 11.51
CA PRO A 641 -8.51 -0.64 11.94
C PRO A 641 -8.07 -1.93 11.25
N ILE A 642 -7.59 -1.86 9.99
CA ILE A 642 -7.03 -3.05 9.31
C ILE A 642 -5.73 -3.48 10.00
N VAL A 643 -4.83 -2.53 10.24
CA VAL A 643 -3.57 -2.80 10.95
C VAL A 643 -3.86 -3.24 12.39
N GLY A 644 -4.74 -2.54 13.10
CA GLY A 644 -5.11 -2.90 14.47
C GLY A 644 -5.86 -4.23 14.56
N GLY A 645 -6.75 -4.52 13.62
CA GLY A 645 -7.45 -5.79 13.49
C GLY A 645 -6.48 -6.95 13.22
N ALA A 646 -5.50 -6.76 12.33
CA ALA A 646 -4.46 -7.75 12.06
C ALA A 646 -3.58 -8.02 13.30
N ILE A 647 -3.16 -6.97 14.02
CA ILE A 647 -2.41 -7.07 15.28
C ILE A 647 -3.24 -7.82 16.32
N SER A 648 -4.49 -7.42 16.53
CA SER A 648 -5.38 -8.02 17.52
C SER A 648 -5.69 -9.47 17.19
N LEU A 649 -5.95 -9.79 15.92
CA LEU A 649 -6.15 -11.16 15.45
C LEU A 649 -4.92 -12.02 15.69
N GLY A 650 -3.72 -11.51 15.35
CA GLY A 650 -2.46 -12.21 15.57
C GLY A 650 -2.15 -12.48 17.05
N LEU A 651 -2.50 -11.54 17.94
CA LEU A 651 -2.26 -11.67 19.38
C LEU A 651 -3.32 -12.48 20.13
N ASN A 652 -4.56 -12.55 19.63
CA ASN A 652 -5.70 -13.16 20.33
C ASN A 652 -6.28 -14.42 19.65
N ALA A 653 -5.64 -14.95 18.61
CA ALA A 653 -6.12 -16.09 17.83
C ALA A 653 -6.40 -17.36 18.65
N GLN A 654 -5.73 -17.55 19.79
CA GLN A 654 -5.81 -18.75 20.64
C GLN A 654 -6.83 -18.64 21.79
N SER A 655 -7.40 -17.46 22.05
CA SER A 655 -8.35 -17.24 23.14
C SER A 655 -9.78 -17.57 22.70
N SER A 656 -10.32 -18.70 23.17
CA SER A 656 -11.67 -19.20 22.86
C SER A 656 -12.76 -18.77 23.85
N LYS A 657 -12.42 -17.99 24.89
CA LYS A 657 -13.34 -17.61 25.98
C LYS A 657 -13.77 -16.13 25.87
N LYS A 658 -14.96 -15.81 26.42
CA LYS A 658 -15.44 -14.45 26.65
C LYS A 658 -14.45 -13.73 27.59
N GLY A 659 -13.86 -12.62 27.15
CA GLY A 659 -12.81 -11.95 27.92
C GLY A 659 -12.29 -10.67 27.26
N THR A 660 -11.44 -9.97 28.00
CA THR A 660 -10.79 -8.72 27.58
C THR A 660 -9.65 -8.98 26.59
N VAL A 661 -9.34 -7.99 25.75
CA VAL A 661 -8.21 -8.04 24.82
C VAL A 661 -6.88 -7.90 25.57
N GLY A 662 -5.83 -8.61 25.11
CA GLY A 662 -4.51 -8.59 25.74
C GLY A 662 -3.83 -7.21 25.83
N ALA A 663 -3.01 -7.02 26.87
CA ALA A 663 -2.35 -5.75 27.24
C ALA A 663 -1.46 -5.21 26.10
N SER A 664 -0.78 -6.14 25.43
CA SER A 664 0.10 -5.86 24.31
C SER A 664 -0.62 -5.16 23.15
N THR A 665 -1.90 -5.44 22.91
CA THR A 665 -2.69 -4.79 21.85
C THR A 665 -2.89 -3.30 22.16
N TYR A 666 -3.23 -2.95 23.39
CA TYR A 666 -3.41 -1.55 23.79
C TYR A 666 -2.11 -0.75 23.71
N ILE A 667 -1.00 -1.32 24.18
CA ILE A 667 0.31 -0.64 24.18
C ILE A 667 0.73 -0.31 22.74
N VAL A 668 0.59 -1.25 21.81
CA VAL A 668 0.93 -1.01 20.39
C VAL A 668 0.07 0.11 19.81
N PHE A 669 -1.24 0.13 20.09
CA PHE A 669 -2.12 1.17 19.55
C PHE A 669 -1.81 2.55 20.13
N ILE A 670 -1.51 2.64 21.43
CA ILE A 670 -1.14 3.91 22.08
C ILE A 670 0.16 4.46 21.48
N VAL A 671 1.17 3.60 21.23
CA VAL A 671 2.42 4.03 20.59
C VAL A 671 2.18 4.61 19.20
N ILE A 672 1.30 3.99 18.40
CA ILE A 672 0.93 4.50 17.08
C ILE A 672 0.17 5.83 17.20
N MET A 673 -0.76 5.96 18.17
CA MET A 673 -1.49 7.20 18.41
C MET A 673 -0.57 8.37 18.78
N CYS A 674 0.50 8.12 19.55
CA CYS A 674 1.48 9.15 19.91
C CYS A 674 2.22 9.74 18.69
N LEU A 675 2.29 9.02 17.58
CA LEU A 675 2.89 9.53 16.33
C LEU A 675 2.02 10.58 15.62
N GLY A 676 0.74 10.71 15.98
CA GLY A 676 -0.15 11.71 15.37
C GLY A 676 0.30 13.16 15.62
N LEU A 677 0.81 13.45 16.82
CA LEU A 677 1.29 14.79 17.18
C LEU A 677 2.45 15.27 16.29
N PRO A 678 3.59 14.55 16.17
CA PRO A 678 4.68 15.00 15.31
C PRO A 678 4.29 15.08 13.82
N ILE A 679 3.39 14.20 13.35
CA ILE A 679 2.89 14.25 11.96
C ILE A 679 2.05 15.51 11.74
N SER A 680 1.15 15.87 12.67
CA SER A 680 0.30 17.06 12.56
C SER A 680 1.09 18.38 12.45
N LEU A 681 2.29 18.44 13.04
CA LEU A 681 3.16 19.60 12.98
C LEU A 681 3.74 19.85 11.58
N LEU A 682 3.71 18.87 10.68
CA LEU A 682 4.21 18.99 9.30
C LEU A 682 3.20 19.70 8.37
N LEU A 683 1.99 20.00 8.84
CA LEU A 683 0.98 20.71 8.05
C LEU A 683 1.40 22.17 7.81
N SER A 684 1.23 22.63 6.56
CA SER A 684 1.48 24.03 6.19
C SER A 684 0.31 24.92 6.59
N PRO A 685 0.55 26.22 6.88
CA PRO A 685 -0.54 27.20 7.01
C PRO A 685 -1.37 27.27 5.72
N ALA A 686 -2.71 27.32 5.86
CA ALA A 686 -3.66 27.25 4.74
C ALA A 686 -3.43 28.30 3.66
N GLU A 687 -3.14 29.55 4.04
CA GLU A 687 -2.85 30.68 3.15
C GLU A 687 -1.62 30.45 2.24
N LYS A 688 -0.73 29.55 2.66
CA LYS A 688 0.51 29.23 1.93
C LYS A 688 0.34 28.00 1.04
N VAL A 689 -0.80 27.32 1.10
CA VAL A 689 -1.08 26.11 0.33
C VAL A 689 -1.35 26.49 -1.12
N GLN A 690 -0.70 25.77 -2.03
CA GLN A 690 -0.76 26.01 -3.47
C GLN A 690 -1.51 24.87 -4.16
N ARG A 691 -2.51 25.24 -4.96
CA ARG A 691 -3.25 24.31 -5.83
C ARG A 691 -2.45 23.98 -7.09
N LYS A 692 -2.91 22.99 -7.89
CA LYS A 692 -2.23 22.54 -9.12
C LYS A 692 -2.12 23.63 -10.20
N ASP A 693 -3.05 24.57 -10.21
CA ASP A 693 -3.10 25.76 -11.06
C ASP A 693 -2.30 26.94 -10.49
N HIS A 694 -1.56 26.73 -9.39
CA HIS A 694 -0.85 27.77 -8.62
C HIS A 694 -1.74 28.80 -7.93
N SER A 695 -3.07 28.65 -7.97
CA SER A 695 -3.95 29.44 -7.12
C SER A 695 -3.67 29.15 -5.65
N LEU A 696 -3.65 30.21 -4.85
CA LEU A 696 -3.59 30.08 -3.40
C LEU A 696 -4.98 29.77 -2.88
N VAL A 697 -5.00 29.06 -1.76
CA VAL A 697 -6.26 28.78 -1.10
C VAL A 697 -6.76 30.05 -0.40
N ILE A 698 -7.95 30.49 -0.78
CA ILE A 698 -8.60 31.68 -0.22
C ILE A 698 -9.01 31.37 1.22
N VAL A 699 -8.61 32.25 2.13
CA VAL A 699 -8.95 32.21 3.55
C VAL A 699 -9.49 33.60 3.91
N ASP A 700 -10.81 33.76 3.92
CA ASP A 700 -11.44 34.99 4.39
C ASP A 700 -11.63 34.92 5.92
N LYS A 701 -10.88 35.71 6.69
CA LYS A 701 -11.00 35.77 8.16
C LYS A 701 -11.91 36.92 8.55
N LYS A 702 -12.94 36.66 9.38
CA LYS A 702 -13.77 37.75 9.92
C LYS A 702 -13.00 38.57 10.94
N GLU A 703 -13.30 39.85 11.01
CA GLU A 703 -12.57 40.85 11.80
C GLU A 703 -12.52 40.56 13.31
N THR A 704 -13.54 39.91 13.87
CA THR A 704 -13.65 39.63 15.30
C THR A 704 -14.09 38.19 15.59
N TRP A 705 -13.69 37.65 16.74
CA TRP A 705 -14.13 36.34 17.24
C TRP A 705 -15.66 36.23 17.32
N ALA A 706 -16.33 37.29 17.76
CA ALA A 706 -17.79 37.32 17.83
C ALA A 706 -18.45 37.17 16.45
N LYS A 707 -17.86 37.77 15.39
CA LYS A 707 -18.36 37.62 14.01
C LYS A 707 -18.13 36.20 13.47
N GLU A 708 -17.00 35.57 13.77
CA GLU A 708 -16.71 34.16 13.43
C GLU A 708 -17.73 33.20 14.04
N PHE A 709 -17.95 33.29 15.36
CA PHE A 709 -18.95 32.46 16.04
C PHE A 709 -20.36 32.76 15.55
N LYS A 710 -20.72 34.03 15.39
CA LYS A 710 -22.05 34.41 14.86
C LYS A 710 -22.26 33.82 13.46
N ALA A 711 -21.24 33.84 12.59
CA ALA A 711 -21.32 33.24 11.26
C ALA A 711 -21.54 31.72 11.34
N ALA A 712 -20.73 31.00 12.13
CA ALA A 712 -20.86 29.55 12.32
C ALA A 712 -22.23 29.15 12.89
N PHE A 713 -22.74 29.86 13.91
CA PHE A 713 -24.05 29.58 14.51
C PHE A 713 -25.22 29.97 13.59
N SER A 714 -25.12 31.09 12.87
CA SER A 714 -26.16 31.51 11.92
C SER A 714 -26.36 30.51 10.78
N LEU A 715 -25.29 29.81 10.40
CA LEU A 715 -25.30 28.83 9.33
C LEU A 715 -26.17 27.60 9.66
N ILE A 716 -26.27 27.21 10.93
CA ILE A 716 -27.13 26.12 11.40
C ILE A 716 -28.60 26.38 11.04
N PHE A 717 -29.03 27.64 11.12
CA PHE A 717 -30.41 28.06 10.85
C PHE A 717 -30.69 28.35 9.37
N THR A 718 -29.74 28.10 8.48
CA THR A 718 -29.96 28.25 7.04
C THR A 718 -30.83 27.10 6.54
N ARG A 719 -31.83 27.40 5.68
CA ARG A 719 -32.78 26.42 5.11
C ARG A 719 -32.10 25.13 4.62
N ARG A 720 -30.97 25.26 3.91
CA ARG A 720 -30.21 24.12 3.38
C ARG A 720 -29.64 23.22 4.48
N VAL A 721 -29.02 23.81 5.50
CA VAL A 721 -28.44 23.06 6.62
C VAL A 721 -29.54 22.40 7.44
N LEU A 722 -30.63 23.13 7.74
CA LEU A 722 -31.79 22.58 8.44
C LEU A 722 -32.39 21.35 7.74
N LEU A 723 -32.47 21.37 6.41
CA LEU A 723 -32.93 20.21 5.63
C LEU A 723 -31.95 19.03 5.66
N LEU A 724 -30.66 19.27 5.84
CA LEU A 724 -29.64 18.21 5.94
C LEU A 724 -29.40 17.69 7.35
N LEU A 725 -29.86 18.38 8.41
CA LEU A 725 -29.64 17.96 9.81
C LEU A 725 -30.09 16.51 10.08
N PRO A 726 -31.26 16.03 9.61
CA PRO A 726 -31.64 14.63 9.81
C PRO A 726 -30.66 13.64 9.15
N ALA A 727 -30.12 13.99 7.98
CA ALA A 727 -29.15 13.17 7.27
C ALA A 727 -27.77 13.17 7.96
N PHE A 728 -27.33 14.33 8.48
CA PHE A 728 -26.12 14.40 9.29
C PHE A 728 -26.27 13.56 10.57
N PHE A 729 -27.41 13.66 11.25
CA PHE A 729 -27.66 12.91 12.48
C PHE A 729 -27.61 11.38 12.28
N ILE A 730 -28.16 10.86 11.18
CA ILE A 730 -28.26 9.41 10.95
C ILE A 730 -26.97 8.78 10.41
N SER A 731 -26.05 9.58 9.88
CA SER A 731 -24.88 9.14 9.11
C SER A 731 -24.04 8.02 9.76
N TYR A 732 -23.79 8.15 11.07
CA TYR A 732 -23.01 7.18 11.86
C TYR A 732 -23.80 6.57 13.03
N PHE A 733 -25.11 6.73 13.05
CA PHE A 733 -25.97 6.27 14.13
C PHE A 733 -25.96 4.73 14.27
N TYR A 734 -25.72 4.00 13.18
CA TYR A 734 -25.64 2.53 13.18
C TYR A 734 -24.49 1.98 14.04
N ASN A 735 -23.45 2.77 14.30
CA ASN A 735 -22.19 2.30 14.89
C ASN A 735 -22.37 1.76 16.32
N GLY A 736 -23.18 2.45 17.14
CA GLY A 736 -23.49 2.00 18.51
C GLY A 736 -24.22 0.66 18.52
N PHE A 737 -25.21 0.48 17.63
CA PHE A 737 -25.91 -0.79 17.48
C PHE A 737 -24.99 -1.92 17.02
N GLN A 738 -24.18 -1.67 15.97
CA GLN A 738 -23.24 -2.63 15.42
C GLN A 738 -22.22 -3.11 16.47
N SER A 739 -21.68 -2.21 17.29
CA SER A 739 -20.70 -2.56 18.34
C SER A 739 -21.30 -3.47 19.41
N THR A 740 -22.49 -3.15 19.89
CA THR A 740 -23.22 -4.01 20.84
C THR A 740 -23.61 -5.33 20.19
N PHE A 741 -24.08 -5.32 18.95
CA PHE A 741 -24.42 -6.53 18.20
C PHE A 741 -23.22 -7.49 18.09
N LEU A 742 -22.03 -6.96 17.78
CA LEU A 742 -20.78 -7.72 17.78
C LEU A 742 -20.42 -8.24 19.18
N THR A 743 -20.59 -7.44 20.23
CA THR A 743 -20.21 -7.82 21.61
C THR A 743 -21.18 -8.82 22.24
N THR A 744 -22.46 -8.74 21.90
CA THR A 744 -23.52 -9.61 22.43
C THR A 744 -23.53 -10.97 21.73
N TYR A 745 -23.42 -10.98 20.40
CA TYR A 745 -23.65 -12.19 19.61
C TYR A 745 -22.38 -12.84 19.06
N PHE A 746 -21.19 -12.25 19.19
CA PHE A 746 -19.96 -12.82 18.61
C PHE A 746 -18.87 -13.05 19.66
N THR A 747 -18.06 -14.09 19.44
CA THR A 747 -16.89 -14.40 20.27
C THR A 747 -15.79 -13.34 20.13
N VAL A 748 -14.86 -13.25 21.09
CA VAL A 748 -13.71 -12.32 21.06
C VAL A 748 -12.93 -12.46 19.74
N ARG A 749 -12.74 -13.70 19.28
CA ARG A 749 -12.06 -14.02 18.03
C ARG A 749 -12.84 -13.59 16.79
N SER A 750 -14.15 -13.87 16.73
CA SER A 750 -15.04 -13.37 15.68
C SER A 750 -15.05 -11.84 15.59
N ARG A 751 -14.97 -11.14 16.74
CA ARG A 751 -14.86 -9.68 16.79
C ARG A 751 -13.52 -9.18 16.25
N ALA A 752 -12.41 -9.84 16.59
CA ALA A 752 -11.10 -9.52 16.03
C ALA A 752 -11.07 -9.71 14.50
N PHE A 753 -11.69 -10.77 13.99
CA PHE A 753 -11.87 -10.99 12.55
C PHE A 753 -12.73 -9.89 11.90
N SER A 754 -13.86 -9.54 12.51
CA SER A 754 -14.71 -8.44 12.07
C SER A 754 -13.94 -7.13 11.98
N SER A 755 -13.11 -6.81 12.98
CA SER A 755 -12.29 -5.59 12.99
C SER A 755 -11.31 -5.53 11.82
N PHE A 756 -10.80 -6.67 11.36
CA PHE A 756 -9.92 -6.73 10.19
C PHE A 756 -10.70 -6.62 8.87
N LEU A 757 -11.71 -7.49 8.68
CA LEU A 757 -12.36 -7.67 7.39
C LEU A 757 -13.36 -6.55 7.05
N THR A 758 -14.11 -6.04 8.03
CA THR A 758 -15.19 -5.07 7.80
C THR A 758 -14.68 -3.76 7.19
N ASN A 759 -13.42 -3.38 7.43
CA ASN A 759 -12.83 -2.14 6.92
C ASN A 759 -12.49 -2.19 5.43
N PHE A 760 -12.30 -3.38 4.85
CA PHE A 760 -12.19 -3.53 3.40
C PHE A 760 -13.51 -3.18 2.69
N ALA A 761 -14.65 -3.42 3.35
CA ALA A 761 -15.97 -3.00 2.86
C ALA A 761 -16.03 -1.47 2.72
N GLY A 762 -15.55 -0.75 3.74
CA GLY A 762 -15.45 0.70 3.73
C GLY A 762 -14.58 1.25 2.61
N ILE A 763 -13.38 0.69 2.42
CA ILE A 763 -12.46 1.09 1.36
C ILE A 763 -13.08 0.85 -0.03
N ALA A 764 -13.64 -0.35 -0.26
CA ALA A 764 -14.30 -0.68 -1.52
C ALA A 764 -15.46 0.28 -1.81
N SER A 765 -16.28 0.55 -0.79
CA SER A 765 -17.38 1.52 -0.86
C SER A 765 -16.86 2.91 -1.28
N SER A 766 -15.80 3.40 -0.63
CA SER A 766 -15.25 4.74 -0.90
C SER A 766 -14.80 4.94 -2.35
N PHE A 767 -14.17 3.92 -2.97
CA PHE A 767 -13.73 4.01 -4.36
C PHE A 767 -14.88 3.85 -5.35
N ILE A 768 -15.86 2.98 -5.07
CA ILE A 768 -17.04 2.79 -5.92
C ILE A 768 -17.84 4.09 -6.03
N TRP A 769 -18.15 4.72 -4.90
CA TRP A 769 -18.94 5.96 -4.89
C TRP A 769 -18.14 7.17 -5.36
N ALA A 770 -16.83 7.25 -5.06
CA ALA A 770 -15.98 8.29 -5.64
C ALA A 770 -15.96 8.23 -7.17
N ALA A 771 -15.84 7.02 -7.76
CA ALA A 771 -15.85 6.85 -9.21
C ALA A 771 -17.18 7.31 -9.86
N LEU A 772 -18.31 7.16 -9.16
CA LEU A 772 -19.61 7.68 -9.62
C LEU A 772 -19.72 9.20 -9.46
N LEU A 773 -19.30 9.74 -8.31
CA LEU A 773 -19.44 11.16 -7.97
C LEU A 773 -18.46 12.06 -8.74
N ASP A 774 -17.28 11.58 -9.09
CA ASP A 774 -16.29 12.35 -9.88
C ASP A 774 -16.50 12.20 -11.40
N ARG A 775 -17.45 11.38 -11.86
CA ARG A 775 -17.71 11.16 -13.29
C ARG A 775 -18.33 12.41 -13.93
N GLN A 776 -17.50 13.16 -14.65
CA GLN A 776 -17.88 14.42 -15.32
C GLN A 776 -18.77 14.23 -16.56
N SER A 777 -18.86 13.00 -17.09
CA SER A 777 -19.74 12.68 -18.23
C SER A 777 -21.23 12.70 -17.88
N ILE A 778 -21.59 12.82 -16.60
CA ILE A 778 -22.96 12.81 -16.09
C ILE A 778 -23.19 14.11 -15.33
N PHE A 779 -24.32 14.78 -15.56
CA PHE A 779 -24.69 16.00 -14.82
C PHE A 779 -24.68 15.80 -13.31
N ILE A 780 -24.21 16.81 -12.57
CA ILE A 780 -24.02 16.76 -11.11
C ILE A 780 -25.29 16.34 -10.36
N LYS A 781 -26.44 16.90 -10.75
CA LYS A 781 -27.76 16.57 -10.19
C LYS A 781 -28.14 15.11 -10.42
N THR A 782 -27.85 14.57 -11.61
CA THR A 782 -28.21 13.20 -11.97
C THR A 782 -27.35 12.19 -11.22
N ARG A 783 -26.02 12.37 -11.18
CA ARG A 783 -25.13 11.47 -10.44
C ARG A 783 -25.39 11.52 -8.92
N ALA A 784 -25.69 12.71 -8.37
CA ALA A 784 -26.02 12.85 -6.95
C ALA A 784 -27.31 12.09 -6.56
N ARG A 785 -28.35 12.15 -7.40
CA ARG A 785 -29.60 11.40 -7.20
C ARG A 785 -29.40 9.89 -7.29
N ILE A 786 -28.64 9.43 -8.30
CA ILE A 786 -28.33 8.00 -8.46
C ILE A 786 -27.58 7.49 -7.23
N ALA A 787 -26.56 8.23 -6.78
CA ALA A 787 -25.79 7.88 -5.59
C ALA A 787 -26.70 7.82 -4.35
N PHE A 788 -27.47 8.88 -4.10
CA PHE A 788 -28.36 8.95 -2.93
C PHE A 788 -29.40 7.84 -2.88
N CYS A 789 -30.14 7.61 -3.99
CA CYS A 789 -31.14 6.54 -4.04
C CYS A 789 -30.52 5.17 -3.78
N SER A 790 -29.38 4.88 -4.43
CA SER A 790 -28.72 3.58 -4.29
C SER A 790 -28.22 3.33 -2.86
N ILE A 791 -27.64 4.35 -2.22
CA ILE A 791 -27.16 4.27 -0.84
C ILE A 791 -28.33 4.07 0.13
N ILE A 792 -29.41 4.83 -0.01
CA ILE A 792 -30.59 4.71 0.86
C ILE A 792 -31.27 3.35 0.71
N THR A 793 -31.42 2.84 -0.53
CA THR A 793 -31.96 1.49 -0.77
C THR A 793 -31.13 0.42 -0.06
N LEU A 794 -29.79 0.54 -0.10
CA LEU A 794 -28.91 -0.38 0.59
C LEU A 794 -29.08 -0.30 2.12
N ILE A 795 -29.09 0.92 2.69
CA ILE A 795 -29.29 1.14 4.14
C ILE A 795 -30.62 0.52 4.59
N ILE A 796 -31.71 0.82 3.89
CA ILE A 796 -33.05 0.27 4.18
C ILE A 796 -33.04 -1.26 4.12
N GLY A 797 -32.43 -1.85 3.08
CA GLY A 797 -32.30 -3.30 2.95
C GLY A 797 -31.56 -3.94 4.13
N THR A 798 -30.45 -3.33 4.58
CA THR A 798 -29.69 -3.84 5.74
C THR A 798 -30.49 -3.79 7.04
N TRP A 799 -31.28 -2.74 7.28
CA TRP A 799 -32.11 -2.65 8.49
C TRP A 799 -33.30 -3.61 8.50
N ILE A 800 -33.90 -3.87 7.33
CA ILE A 800 -34.92 -4.93 7.20
C ILE A 800 -34.30 -6.29 7.55
N TRP A 801 -33.12 -6.60 7.00
CA TRP A 801 -32.40 -7.82 7.33
C TRP A 801 -32.06 -7.91 8.82
N ALA A 802 -31.59 -6.81 9.43
CA ALA A 802 -31.32 -6.73 10.85
C ALA A 802 -32.56 -7.04 11.71
N THR A 803 -33.72 -6.51 11.32
CA THR A 803 -34.99 -6.75 12.02
C THR A 803 -35.37 -8.23 12.01
N ILE A 804 -35.22 -8.89 10.86
CA ILE A 804 -35.50 -10.32 10.70
C ILE A 804 -34.57 -11.15 11.58
N LEU A 805 -33.27 -10.84 11.59
CA LEU A 805 -32.29 -11.54 12.43
C LEU A 805 -32.53 -11.31 13.92
N GLN A 806 -32.81 -10.07 14.32
CA GLN A 806 -33.04 -9.72 15.72
C GLN A 806 -34.25 -10.46 16.29
N LYS A 807 -35.33 -10.60 15.49
CA LYS A 807 -36.49 -11.41 15.87
C LYS A 807 -36.12 -12.89 16.03
N GLN A 808 -35.39 -13.46 15.07
CA GLN A 808 -34.92 -14.84 15.15
C GLN A 808 -34.07 -15.12 16.40
N TYR A 809 -33.30 -14.14 16.86
CA TYR A 809 -32.44 -14.29 18.04
C TYR A 809 -33.20 -14.13 19.36
N TYR A 810 -34.29 -13.36 19.39
CA TYR A 810 -35.16 -13.22 20.55
C TYR A 810 -36.11 -14.41 20.72
N ASP A 811 -36.58 -14.98 19.61
CA ASP A 811 -37.45 -16.16 19.60
C ASP A 811 -36.68 -17.48 19.88
N ALA A 812 -35.34 -17.43 19.94
CA ALA A 812 -34.49 -18.58 20.22
C ALA A 812 -34.47 -18.93 21.72
N PRO A 813 -34.49 -20.22 22.11
CA PRO A 813 -34.52 -20.65 23.51
C PRO A 813 -33.24 -20.31 24.29
N GLU A 814 -32.09 -20.19 23.61
CA GLU A 814 -30.84 -19.68 24.17
C GLU A 814 -30.27 -18.56 23.26
N PRO A 815 -29.66 -17.51 23.83
CA PRO A 815 -29.09 -16.42 23.06
C PRO A 815 -27.95 -16.94 22.16
N PRO A 816 -28.03 -16.75 20.83
CA PRO A 816 -27.07 -17.34 19.91
C PRO A 816 -25.70 -16.69 20.09
N MET A 817 -24.65 -17.53 20.12
CA MET A 817 -23.27 -17.10 20.14
C MET A 817 -22.59 -17.55 18.84
N PHE A 818 -22.31 -16.59 17.97
CA PHE A 818 -21.65 -16.81 16.70
C PHE A 818 -20.13 -16.73 16.86
N ASP A 819 -19.55 -17.91 17.02
CA ASP A 819 -18.15 -18.11 16.65
C ASP A 819 -18.07 -18.31 15.13
N TRP A 820 -16.99 -17.87 14.49
CA TRP A 820 -16.80 -18.06 13.04
C TRP A 820 -16.74 -19.54 12.59
N PHE A 821 -16.72 -20.49 13.55
CA PHE A 821 -16.82 -21.94 13.36
C PHE A 821 -18.23 -22.50 13.57
N THR A 822 -19.21 -21.67 13.94
CA THR A 822 -20.59 -22.09 14.23
C THR A 822 -21.53 -21.72 13.09
N GLY A 823 -22.52 -22.59 12.82
CA GLY A 823 -23.54 -22.34 11.80
C GLY A 823 -24.34 -21.07 12.09
N GLY A 824 -24.56 -20.23 11.06
CA GLY A 824 -25.28 -18.95 11.19
C GLY A 824 -24.38 -17.70 11.19
N PHE A 825 -23.08 -17.85 11.41
CA PHE A 825 -22.11 -16.74 11.40
C PHE A 825 -22.17 -15.91 10.09
N ASN A 826 -22.18 -16.56 8.93
CA ASN A 826 -22.17 -15.87 7.63
C ASN A 826 -23.36 -14.92 7.46
N LYS A 827 -24.56 -15.34 7.89
CA LYS A 827 -25.78 -14.54 7.79
C LYS A 827 -25.74 -13.33 8.75
N ALA A 828 -25.22 -13.54 9.96
CA ALA A 828 -25.09 -12.49 10.97
C ALA A 828 -23.97 -11.50 10.64
N TYR A 829 -22.84 -11.98 10.14
CA TYR A 829 -21.65 -11.18 9.85
C TYR A 829 -21.77 -10.40 8.54
N ALA A 830 -22.39 -10.96 7.50
CA ALA A 830 -22.63 -10.24 6.25
C ALA A 830 -23.42 -8.93 6.48
N LEU A 831 -24.35 -8.92 7.43
CA LEU A 831 -25.05 -7.72 7.85
C LEU A 831 -24.10 -6.64 8.40
N VAL A 832 -23.13 -7.03 9.24
CA VAL A 832 -22.08 -6.13 9.78
C VAL A 832 -21.22 -5.55 8.65
N PHE A 833 -20.86 -6.37 7.68
CA PHE A 833 -20.11 -5.94 6.49
C PHE A 833 -20.88 -4.88 5.69
N PHE A 834 -22.17 -5.14 5.40
CA PHE A 834 -22.99 -4.22 4.62
C PHE A 834 -23.33 -2.92 5.38
N TRP A 835 -23.50 -2.95 6.70
CA TRP A 835 -23.65 -1.72 7.50
C TRP A 835 -22.43 -0.81 7.38
N ASN A 836 -21.21 -1.38 7.44
CA ASN A 836 -20.01 -0.59 7.25
C ASN A 836 -19.92 -0.06 5.80
N PHE A 837 -20.18 -0.90 4.80
CA PHE A 837 -20.19 -0.50 3.40
C PHE A 837 -21.16 0.67 3.14
N SER A 838 -22.40 0.56 3.61
CA SER A 838 -23.45 1.56 3.39
C SER A 838 -23.25 2.81 4.22
N GLY A 839 -22.81 2.67 5.47
CA GLY A 839 -22.51 3.81 6.34
C GLY A 839 -21.36 4.65 5.81
N GLN A 840 -20.30 4.00 5.32
CA GLN A 840 -19.18 4.70 4.69
C GLN A 840 -19.58 5.42 3.41
N ALA A 841 -20.43 4.79 2.58
CA ALA A 841 -20.97 5.41 1.38
C ALA A 841 -21.74 6.69 1.69
N PHE A 842 -22.61 6.63 2.70
CA PHE A 842 -23.49 7.73 3.06
C PHE A 842 -22.72 8.92 3.65
N GLN A 843 -21.74 8.66 4.51
CA GLN A 843 -20.84 9.72 4.99
C GLN A 843 -20.10 10.38 3.84
N GLN A 844 -19.46 9.60 2.96
CA GLN A 844 -18.71 10.16 1.83
C GLN A 844 -19.61 11.05 0.95
N PHE A 845 -20.85 10.60 0.71
CA PHE A 845 -21.84 11.38 -0.03
C PHE A 845 -22.17 12.71 0.65
N LEU A 846 -22.37 12.75 1.97
CA LEU A 846 -22.66 13.99 2.70
C LEU A 846 -21.50 14.98 2.68
N TYR A 847 -20.26 14.49 2.82
CA TYR A 847 -19.05 15.32 2.70
C TYR A 847 -18.89 15.90 1.30
N TRP A 848 -19.14 15.08 0.28
CA TRP A 848 -19.14 15.54 -1.11
C TRP A 848 -20.22 16.60 -1.36
N LEU A 849 -21.43 16.40 -0.82
CA LEU A 849 -22.57 17.30 -0.96
C LEU A 849 -22.31 18.66 -0.31
N VAL A 850 -21.79 18.67 0.93
CA VAL A 850 -21.39 19.91 1.63
C VAL A 850 -20.31 20.66 0.86
N GLY A 851 -19.36 19.94 0.27
CA GLY A 851 -18.33 20.53 -0.58
C GLY A 851 -18.88 21.30 -1.78
N GLN A 852 -20.08 21.00 -2.29
CA GLN A 852 -20.64 21.68 -3.46
C GLN A 852 -21.13 23.10 -3.17
N TYR A 853 -21.45 23.41 -1.91
CA TYR A 853 -22.12 24.67 -1.56
C TYR A 853 -21.18 25.77 -1.07
N SER A 854 -19.88 25.50 -0.93
CA SER A 854 -18.91 26.47 -0.47
C SER A 854 -17.60 26.38 -1.25
N THR A 855 -17.11 27.53 -1.71
CA THR A 855 -15.85 27.70 -2.46
C THR A 855 -14.72 28.27 -1.60
N ASP A 856 -15.06 28.91 -0.47
CA ASP A 856 -14.14 29.49 0.50
C ASP A 856 -13.88 28.52 1.67
N ILE A 857 -12.63 28.46 2.16
CA ILE A 857 -12.24 27.55 3.24
C ILE A 857 -12.89 27.91 4.57
N SER A 858 -13.03 29.21 4.86
CA SER A 858 -13.58 29.62 6.15
C SER A 858 -15.05 29.21 6.27
N SER A 859 -15.83 29.45 5.20
CA SER A 859 -17.21 28.98 5.10
C SER A 859 -17.32 27.45 5.12
N LEU A 860 -16.41 26.75 4.42
CA LEU A 860 -16.38 25.29 4.40
C LEU A 860 -16.06 24.68 5.77
N SER A 861 -15.17 25.31 6.54
CA SER A 861 -14.85 24.91 7.92
C SER A 861 -16.07 24.96 8.83
N TYR A 862 -16.94 25.97 8.70
CA TYR A 862 -18.21 26.01 9.43
C TYR A 862 -19.15 24.88 9.03
N HIS A 863 -19.34 24.64 7.72
CA HIS A 863 -20.22 23.58 7.24
C HIS A 863 -19.72 22.19 7.68
N CYS A 864 -18.42 21.95 7.61
CA CYS A 864 -17.80 20.70 8.06
C CYS A 864 -17.93 20.52 9.57
N GLY A 865 -17.74 21.59 10.35
CA GLY A 865 -17.93 21.60 11.80
C GLY A 865 -19.37 21.27 12.20
N ILE A 866 -20.36 21.81 11.48
CA ILE A 866 -21.79 21.51 11.69
C ILE A 866 -22.11 20.07 11.30
N LEU A 867 -21.70 19.64 10.10
CA LEU A 867 -21.92 18.26 9.63
C LEU A 867 -21.39 17.28 10.67
N ARG A 868 -20.11 17.38 11.03
CA ARG A 868 -19.49 16.43 11.95
C ARG A 868 -20.03 16.56 13.38
N GLY A 869 -20.39 17.78 13.80
CA GLY A 869 -21.03 18.02 15.10
C GLY A 869 -22.38 17.30 15.22
N PHE A 870 -23.24 17.38 14.20
CA PHE A 870 -24.52 16.68 14.17
C PHE A 870 -24.37 15.16 13.96
N GLU A 871 -23.38 14.72 13.18
CA GLU A 871 -23.02 13.30 13.11
C GLU A 871 -22.63 12.76 14.50
N ALA A 872 -21.77 13.49 15.22
CA ALA A 872 -21.36 13.13 16.58
C ALA A 872 -22.54 13.17 17.57
N LEU A 873 -23.49 14.09 17.41
CA LEU A 873 -24.73 14.11 18.21
C LEU A 873 -25.54 12.82 18.00
N GLY A 874 -25.69 12.38 16.75
CA GLY A 874 -26.32 11.10 16.44
C GLY A 874 -25.59 9.91 17.05
N GLN A 875 -24.25 9.89 16.95
CA GLN A 875 -23.43 8.85 17.59
C GLN A 875 -23.58 8.86 19.13
N THR A 876 -23.69 10.03 19.75
CA THR A 876 -23.90 10.17 21.20
C THR A 876 -25.17 9.46 21.63
N VAL A 877 -26.29 9.73 20.94
CA VAL A 877 -27.57 9.08 21.22
C VAL A 877 -27.48 7.57 20.98
N ALA A 878 -26.86 7.15 19.87
CA ALA A 878 -26.68 5.74 19.57
C ALA A 878 -25.87 4.98 20.64
N TRP A 879 -24.81 5.57 21.18
CA TRP A 879 -24.01 4.95 22.25
C TRP A 879 -24.70 5.03 23.61
N ALA A 880 -25.38 6.13 23.92
CA ALA A 880 -26.13 6.30 25.16
C ALA A 880 -27.25 5.26 25.28
N MET A 881 -27.99 5.00 24.20
CA MET A 881 -29.03 3.96 24.16
C MET A 881 -28.49 2.56 24.50
N GLN A 882 -27.22 2.30 24.20
CA GLN A 882 -26.57 1.00 24.42
C GLN A 882 -25.86 0.90 25.78
N THR A 883 -26.07 1.87 26.67
CA THR A 883 -25.46 1.91 28.01
C THR A 883 -26.26 1.12 29.04
N GLU A 884 -27.55 0.87 28.80
CA GLU A 884 -28.41 0.10 29.72
C GLU A 884 -28.36 -1.42 29.44
N GLY A 885 -28.32 -2.20 30.52
CA GLY A 885 -28.25 -3.67 30.52
C GLY A 885 -29.31 -4.39 29.69
N GLY A 886 -30.50 -3.79 29.56
CA GLY A 886 -31.68 -4.36 28.91
C GLY A 886 -32.21 -3.53 27.73
N ALA A 887 -31.35 -2.74 27.07
CA ALA A 887 -31.77 -1.90 25.94
C ALA A 887 -32.49 -2.73 24.87
N ASN A 888 -33.72 -2.32 24.51
CA ASN A 888 -34.50 -3.01 23.49
C ASN A 888 -33.91 -2.74 22.10
N HIS A 889 -33.24 -3.75 21.53
CA HIS A 889 -32.60 -3.70 20.21
C HIS A 889 -33.57 -3.27 19.09
N PHE A 890 -34.88 -3.54 19.19
CA PHE A 890 -35.86 -3.10 18.21
C PHE A 890 -36.10 -1.59 18.22
N ILE A 891 -35.93 -0.91 19.37
CA ILE A 891 -36.04 0.55 19.45
C ILE A 891 -34.87 1.18 18.67
N SER A 892 -33.66 0.66 18.84
CA SER A 892 -32.47 1.10 18.10
C SER A 892 -32.63 0.90 16.59
N ILE A 893 -33.12 -0.27 16.15
CA ILE A 893 -33.40 -0.53 14.73
C ILE A 893 -34.52 0.40 14.20
N GLY A 894 -35.60 0.56 14.96
CA GLY A 894 -36.74 1.40 14.61
C GLY A 894 -36.38 2.88 14.46
N LEU A 895 -35.55 3.42 15.36
CA LEU A 895 -35.04 4.80 15.25
C LEU A 895 -34.12 4.97 14.04
N ASN A 896 -33.21 4.02 13.80
CA ASN A 896 -32.36 4.06 12.60
C ASN A 896 -33.19 4.09 11.32
N PHE A 897 -34.18 3.21 11.23
CA PHE A 897 -35.08 3.12 10.08
C PHE A 897 -35.95 4.37 9.91
N GLY A 898 -36.63 4.79 10.97
CA GLY A 898 -37.55 5.92 10.96
C GLY A 898 -36.86 7.25 10.61
N ILE A 899 -35.69 7.52 11.19
CA ILE A 899 -34.93 8.74 10.90
C ILE A 899 -34.33 8.69 9.48
N THR A 900 -33.90 7.52 8.99
CA THR A 900 -33.44 7.37 7.60
C THR A 900 -34.55 7.71 6.60
N VAL A 901 -35.77 7.23 6.84
CA VAL A 901 -36.94 7.55 6.01
C VAL A 901 -37.28 9.05 6.10
N LEU A 902 -37.24 9.62 7.31
CA LEU A 902 -37.49 11.05 7.51
C LEU A 902 -36.45 11.92 6.81
N ALA A 903 -35.18 11.51 6.78
CA ALA A 903 -34.09 12.23 6.12
C ALA A 903 -34.19 12.21 4.58
N PHE A 904 -34.97 11.29 3.99
CA PHE A 904 -35.06 11.13 2.54
C PHE A 904 -35.61 12.38 1.85
N VAL A 905 -36.80 12.86 2.26
CA VAL A 905 -37.49 13.99 1.61
C VAL A 905 -36.70 15.30 1.75
N PRO A 906 -36.22 15.69 2.95
CA PRO A 906 -35.43 16.91 3.11
C PRO A 906 -34.14 16.90 2.29
N THR A 907 -33.42 15.76 2.28
CA THR A 907 -32.19 15.64 1.48
C THR A 907 -32.50 15.68 -0.01
N TRP A 908 -33.59 15.05 -0.45
CA TRP A 908 -34.02 15.10 -1.85
C TRP A 908 -34.31 16.52 -2.35
N ILE A 909 -34.92 17.37 -1.50
CA ILE A 909 -35.15 18.77 -1.81
C ILE A 909 -33.81 19.48 -2.05
N VAL A 910 -32.83 19.29 -1.17
CA VAL A 910 -31.49 19.90 -1.31
C VAL A 910 -30.78 19.41 -2.58
N LEU A 911 -30.90 18.13 -2.91
CA LEU A 911 -30.35 17.57 -4.16
C LEU A 911 -31.07 18.10 -5.41
N SER A 912 -32.35 18.43 -5.30
CA SER A 912 -33.12 18.99 -6.42
C SER A 912 -32.73 20.43 -6.75
N GLU A 913 -32.18 21.15 -5.76
CA GLU A 913 -31.67 22.52 -5.87
C GLU A 913 -30.22 22.59 -6.40
N LEU A 914 -29.56 21.44 -6.67
CA LEU A 914 -28.29 21.43 -7.40
C LEU A 914 -28.52 21.91 -8.85
N GLU A 915 -27.80 22.94 -9.28
CA GLU A 915 -27.96 23.61 -10.59
C GLU A 915 -27.51 22.74 -11.78
N HIS A 916 -28.01 23.08 -12.98
CA HIS A 916 -27.71 22.41 -14.26
C HIS A 916 -26.39 22.89 -14.89
N SER A 917 -25.29 22.92 -14.13
CA SER A 917 -23.96 23.24 -14.67
C SER A 917 -23.06 22.01 -14.73
N HIS A 918 -22.24 21.91 -15.78
CA HIS A 918 -20.96 21.21 -15.67
C HIS A 918 -20.10 22.02 -14.70
N GLU A 919 -19.42 21.37 -13.74
CA GLU A 919 -18.64 22.04 -12.69
C GLU A 919 -17.96 23.32 -13.18
N VAL A 920 -18.33 24.46 -12.58
CA VAL A 920 -17.75 25.77 -12.89
C VAL A 920 -16.23 25.66 -12.80
N GLN A 921 -15.55 25.94 -13.92
CA GLN A 921 -14.11 26.12 -13.89
C GLN A 921 -13.85 27.38 -13.08
N VAL A 922 -13.27 27.23 -11.89
CA VAL A 922 -12.74 28.39 -11.16
C VAL A 922 -11.61 28.94 -12.02
N THR A 923 -11.90 30.01 -12.74
CA THR A 923 -10.92 30.71 -13.58
C THR A 923 -10.20 31.76 -12.74
N ALA A 924 -9.02 32.20 -13.19
CA ALA A 924 -8.25 33.23 -12.50
C ALA A 924 -9.04 34.56 -12.30
N GLU A 925 -10.09 34.78 -13.09
CA GLU A 925 -11.01 35.91 -12.99
C GLU A 925 -11.89 35.88 -11.72
N ASP A 926 -12.16 34.70 -11.15
CA ASP A 926 -12.94 34.55 -9.91
C ASP A 926 -12.14 34.87 -8.64
N VAL A 927 -10.83 35.15 -8.79
CA VAL A 927 -9.86 35.30 -7.68
C VAL A 927 -9.47 36.76 -7.43
N ALA A 928 -9.92 37.72 -8.25
CA ALA A 928 -9.59 39.13 -8.03
C ALA A 928 -10.45 39.73 -6.89
N PRO A 929 -9.86 40.18 -5.76
CA PRO A 929 -10.57 41.05 -4.84
C PRO A 929 -10.53 42.49 -5.38
N ASN A 930 -11.66 43.18 -5.28
CA ASN A 930 -11.92 44.57 -5.69
C ASN A 930 -12.39 44.77 -7.14
N LYS A 931 -13.70 44.66 -7.36
CA LYS A 931 -14.37 45.70 -8.14
C LYS A 931 -14.42 46.94 -7.26
N THR A 932 -13.55 47.90 -7.54
CA THR A 932 -13.73 49.29 -7.14
C THR A 932 -15.11 49.74 -7.61
N VAL A 933 -15.99 49.99 -6.63
CA VAL A 933 -17.19 50.79 -6.84
C VAL A 933 -16.68 52.21 -7.09
N GLY A 934 -16.72 52.64 -8.35
CA GLY A 934 -16.34 53.99 -8.73
C GLY A 934 -15.85 54.11 -10.16
N GLU A 935 -16.77 54.02 -11.11
CA GLU A 935 -16.74 54.86 -12.31
C GLU A 935 -18.17 54.90 -12.87
N SER A 936 -18.85 56.01 -12.59
CA SER A 936 -20.10 56.38 -13.22
C SER A 936 -19.82 57.01 -14.59
N THR A 937 -20.78 56.81 -15.51
CA THR A 937 -21.13 57.69 -16.64
C THR A 937 -20.10 57.90 -17.75
N ALA A 938 -20.32 57.20 -18.87
CA ALA A 938 -20.65 57.82 -20.16
C ALA A 938 -21.55 56.86 -20.96
#